data_AF-A0A8T2VQG3-F1
#
_entry.id   AF-A0A8T2VQG3-F1
#
_cell.length_a   1.000
_cell.length_b   1.000
_cell.length_c   1.000
_cell.angle_alpha   90.00
_cell.angle_beta   90.00
_cell.angle_gamma   90.00
#
_symmetry.space_group_name_H-M   'P 1'
#
loop_
_entity.id
_entity.type
_entity.pdbx_description
1 polymer ?
#
loop_
_entity_poly.entity_id
_entity_poly.type
_entity_poly.pdbx_seq_one_letter_code
_entity_poly.pdbx_strand_id
1 'polypeptide(L)'
;MIDTAGPFLRYGNCLPGSSTWTGSVLYLTRAASSPANISATTSPLPTETAASSFYHELPPPVLIIHDPGPAHPSFTEQAQHPSSTSTQSPSSVLPAKTGSNPTDASPDPLSNGNTKSSYYPMSLKEFQRLEKSEFNEHRVAAELLDTVNGWSFWRFDMELKLDSQQRMVKYSIGVSGGPSASVTGEKGTSTNFKVEEIHDDEQCFGFWLPARGEPYHWGYCSCNGFSSDVPEDSIFRKDPAYLWKDVLQIHSSFPMHVMVGGGDQVYSDLVFEESAILKEWAKMDERDDKINRPWTSDLQSQTTSFYLKNYIASYTQPHVSAAYASIPQVMVWDDHDIFDGFGSYDVVLQECPIFQGLFEVARRFYLLFQQHTTQQRESKKHEFIQQADGYHSVRFMGPQVAVLAIDMRTRRTKKEILPLSTYQLIRNAALELPDCVEHVVVLSGVPVIFPTIPYSEAILEGFKTLLLNSACFRMCGRATGLMDKFGKPELLDDLLDGWVARVHKNEREMFVKLLQEIALVKHVRVTILSGDAHVGGVGRFYSHSPKVDPHNDPIYMVQIISSAIMNGPPPTQAVKMMLRTNFAKNIDERTRQKLVRVFWPRHPRTDKLLPRRNWCDITMNRPPYTRPMNPRDPDFSGLRFFFTS
;
A
#
# COMPACT_ATOMS: atom_id res chain seq x y z
N MET A 1 -19.01 -0.98 -27.19
CA MET A 1 -18.75 -1.02 -25.73
C MET A 1 -17.31 -0.56 -25.51
N ILE A 2 -17.01 0.05 -24.37
CA ILE A 2 -15.67 0.52 -24.01
C ILE A 2 -15.30 -0.25 -22.76
N ASP A 3 -14.16 -0.94 -22.77
CA ASP A 3 -13.62 -1.55 -21.56
C ASP A 3 -12.93 -0.45 -20.75
N THR A 4 -13.15 -0.44 -19.43
CA THR A 4 -12.58 0.57 -18.54
C THR A 4 -11.97 -0.08 -17.31
N ALA A 5 -10.98 0.57 -16.71
CA ALA A 5 -10.45 0.21 -15.41
C ALA A 5 -10.11 1.48 -14.61
N GLY A 6 -10.38 1.44 -13.31
CA GLY A 6 -10.36 2.62 -12.45
C GLY A 6 -11.75 3.25 -12.30
N PRO A 7 -11.82 4.46 -11.71
CA PRO A 7 -10.72 5.33 -11.34
C PRO A 7 -9.87 4.82 -10.18
N PHE A 8 -8.57 5.14 -10.21
CA PHE A 8 -7.65 4.91 -9.09
C PHE A 8 -7.09 6.26 -8.62
N LEU A 9 -7.11 6.54 -7.32
CA LEU A 9 -6.66 7.79 -6.71
C LEU A 9 -5.23 7.67 -6.19
N ARG A 10 -4.41 8.68 -6.46
CA ARG A 10 -3.08 8.84 -5.88
C ARG A 10 -3.00 10.14 -5.10
N TYR A 11 -2.43 10.06 -3.91
CA TYR A 11 -2.06 11.24 -3.14
C TYR A 11 -0.76 11.81 -3.69
N GLY A 12 -0.78 13.09 -4.04
CA GLY A 12 0.39 13.85 -4.44
C GLY A 12 1.12 14.33 -3.21
N ASN A 13 0.74 15.48 -2.67
CA ASN A 13 1.26 15.97 -1.39
C ASN A 13 0.42 17.13 -0.86
N CYS A 14 0.64 17.49 0.39
CA CYS A 14 0.20 18.74 0.99
C CYS A 14 1.32 19.24 1.90
N LEU A 15 2.14 20.18 1.41
CA LEU A 15 3.24 20.72 2.20
C LEU A 15 2.73 21.36 3.50
N PRO A 16 3.44 21.26 4.63
CA PRO A 16 3.03 21.92 5.85
C PRO A 16 2.88 23.44 5.65
N GLY A 17 1.77 24.00 6.15
CA GLY A 17 1.41 25.40 5.94
C GLY A 17 0.75 25.73 4.59
N SER A 18 0.77 24.79 3.63
CA SER A 18 0.00 24.92 2.38
C SER A 18 -1.50 24.77 2.64
N SER A 19 -2.30 25.59 1.96
CA SER A 19 -3.75 25.38 1.86
C SER A 19 -4.12 24.50 0.66
N THR A 20 -3.15 23.96 -0.05
CA THR A 20 -3.33 23.22 -1.31
C THR A 20 -2.94 21.76 -1.12
N TRP A 21 -3.92 20.88 -1.37
CA TRP A 21 -3.75 19.45 -1.52
C TRP A 21 -3.59 19.11 -3.00
N THR A 22 -2.66 18.21 -3.34
CA THR A 22 -2.46 17.71 -4.70
C THR A 22 -2.64 16.21 -4.77
N GLY A 23 -3.11 15.72 -5.91
CA GLY A 23 -3.26 14.30 -6.20
C GLY A 23 -3.56 14.05 -7.66
N SER A 24 -3.82 12.80 -8.02
CA SER A 24 -4.23 12.46 -9.38
C SER A 24 -5.20 11.29 -9.43
N VAL A 25 -5.97 11.23 -10.51
CA VAL A 25 -6.79 10.07 -10.88
C VAL A 25 -6.14 9.38 -12.08
N LEU A 26 -6.01 8.06 -12.02
CA LEU A 26 -5.70 7.21 -13.18
C LEU A 26 -6.98 6.53 -13.66
N TYR A 27 -7.22 6.57 -14.97
CA TYR A 27 -8.35 5.92 -15.62
C TYR A 27 -7.91 5.30 -16.93
N LEU A 28 -8.30 4.05 -17.17
CA LEU A 28 -7.93 3.29 -18.35
C LEU A 28 -9.13 3.11 -19.25
N THR A 29 -8.94 3.25 -20.56
CA THR A 29 -9.96 2.97 -21.57
C THR A 29 -9.41 2.10 -22.68
N ARG A 30 -10.22 1.18 -23.20
CA ARG A 30 -9.92 0.42 -24.41
C ARG A 30 -11.17 0.30 -25.27
N ALA A 31 -11.04 0.58 -26.57
CA ALA A 31 -12.13 0.33 -27.52
C ALA A 31 -12.42 -1.18 -27.58
N ALA A 32 -13.67 -1.60 -27.39
CA ALA A 32 -14.00 -3.03 -27.51
C ALA A 32 -13.65 -3.53 -28.91
N SER A 33 -12.98 -4.67 -28.99
CA SER A 33 -12.79 -5.39 -30.24
C SER A 33 -14.16 -5.79 -30.78
N SER A 34 -14.49 -5.36 -32.00
CA SER A 34 -15.67 -5.87 -32.70
C SER A 34 -15.49 -7.38 -32.88
N PRO A 35 -16.50 -8.24 -32.61
CA PRO A 35 -16.41 -9.64 -32.96
C PRO A 35 -16.32 -9.73 -34.48
N ALA A 36 -15.12 -9.91 -35.01
CA ALA A 36 -14.93 -10.13 -36.43
C ALA A 36 -15.67 -11.41 -36.81
N ASN A 37 -16.64 -11.31 -37.72
CA ASN A 37 -17.18 -12.45 -38.45
C ASN A 37 -16.00 -13.17 -39.12
N ILE A 38 -15.53 -14.26 -38.51
CA ILE A 38 -14.57 -15.17 -39.13
C ILE A 38 -15.36 -15.97 -40.17
N SER A 39 -15.58 -15.40 -41.37
CA SER A 39 -15.78 -16.22 -42.55
C SER A 39 -14.40 -16.67 -43.01
N ALA A 40 -14.18 -17.98 -43.00
CA ALA A 40 -12.94 -18.61 -43.44
C ALA A 40 -12.62 -18.23 -44.89
N THR A 41 -11.55 -17.46 -45.08
CA THR A 41 -10.79 -17.47 -46.32
C THR A 41 -9.31 -17.26 -46.01
N THR A 42 -8.55 -18.27 -46.37
CA THR A 42 -7.11 -18.42 -46.22
C THR A 42 -6.33 -17.31 -46.95
N SER A 43 -5.58 -16.51 -46.21
CA SER A 43 -4.47 -15.67 -46.70
C SER A 43 -3.53 -15.32 -45.53
N PRO A 44 -2.22 -15.09 -45.78
CA PRO A 44 -1.19 -15.16 -44.75
C PRO A 44 -1.28 -14.01 -43.74
N LEU A 45 -0.79 -14.27 -42.52
CA LEU A 45 -0.75 -13.35 -41.39
C LEU A 45 -0.12 -11.99 -41.78
N PRO A 46 -0.73 -10.86 -41.42
CA PRO A 46 -0.09 -9.56 -41.58
C PRO A 46 1.00 -9.37 -40.51
N THR A 47 2.11 -8.76 -40.93
CA THR A 47 3.20 -8.27 -40.08
C THR A 47 2.70 -7.25 -39.04
N GLU A 48 3.30 -7.26 -37.84
CA GLU A 48 2.91 -6.45 -36.65
C GLU A 48 2.73 -4.94 -36.90
N THR A 49 3.31 -4.37 -37.96
CA THR A 49 3.13 -2.96 -38.33
C THR A 49 1.74 -2.62 -38.87
N ALA A 50 0.90 -3.60 -39.21
CA ALA A 50 -0.46 -3.36 -39.73
C ALA A 50 -1.58 -3.46 -38.67
N ALA A 51 -1.31 -4.02 -37.49
CA ALA A 51 -2.31 -4.23 -36.44
C ALA A 51 -2.66 -2.97 -35.62
N SER A 52 -1.94 -1.86 -35.81
CA SER A 52 -2.22 -0.57 -35.15
C SER A 52 -3.32 0.26 -35.84
N SER A 53 -3.85 -0.19 -36.98
CA SER A 53 -4.67 0.65 -37.87
C SER A 53 -6.19 0.53 -37.72
N PHE A 54 -6.71 -0.24 -36.75
CA PHE A 54 -8.16 -0.46 -36.60
C PHE A 54 -8.77 -0.12 -35.23
N TYR A 55 -8.02 0.54 -34.35
CA TYR A 55 -8.63 1.12 -33.16
C TYR A 55 -9.02 2.56 -33.48
N HIS A 56 -10.32 2.85 -33.56
CA HIS A 56 -10.79 4.23 -33.45
C HIS A 56 -10.29 4.76 -32.11
N GLU A 57 -9.41 5.77 -32.12
CA GLU A 57 -8.98 6.45 -30.90
C GLU A 57 -10.23 6.98 -30.19
N LEU A 58 -10.49 6.44 -29.00
CA LEU A 58 -11.55 6.98 -28.15
C LEU A 58 -11.15 8.41 -27.79
N PRO A 59 -12.08 9.37 -27.84
CA PRO A 59 -11.77 10.72 -27.42
C PRO A 59 -11.34 10.73 -25.94
N PRO A 60 -10.45 11.66 -25.54
CA PRO A 60 -9.97 11.74 -24.17
C PRO A 60 -11.14 11.89 -23.19
N PRO A 61 -11.17 11.10 -22.10
CA PRO A 61 -12.16 11.27 -21.05
C PRO A 61 -11.95 12.60 -20.31
N VAL A 62 -13.00 13.07 -19.62
CA VAL A 62 -12.95 14.28 -18.80
C VAL A 62 -13.31 13.93 -17.37
N LEU A 63 -12.48 14.34 -16.41
CA LEU A 63 -12.79 14.25 -14.99
C LEU A 63 -13.63 15.47 -14.60
N ILE A 64 -14.77 15.23 -13.96
CA ILE A 64 -15.66 16.24 -13.42
C ILE A 64 -15.59 16.17 -11.90
N ILE A 65 -15.11 17.23 -11.27
CA ILE A 65 -15.02 17.35 -9.81
C ILE A 65 -16.20 18.20 -9.33
N HIS A 66 -16.92 17.69 -8.35
CA HIS A 66 -17.98 18.39 -7.64
C HIS A 66 -17.47 18.71 -6.22
N ASP A 67 -16.88 19.90 -6.05
CA ASP A 67 -16.38 20.38 -4.77
C ASP A 67 -17.37 21.41 -4.20
N PRO A 68 -17.90 21.21 -2.96
CA PRO A 68 -18.76 22.20 -2.33
C PRO A 68 -18.05 23.52 -2.06
N GLY A 69 -16.71 23.54 -2.09
CA GLY A 69 -15.91 24.69 -1.74
C GLY A 69 -16.04 25.08 -0.26
N PRO A 70 -15.35 26.15 0.17
CA PRO A 70 -15.48 26.66 1.52
C PRO A 70 -16.91 27.13 1.78
N ALA A 71 -17.57 26.53 2.78
CA ALA A 71 -18.86 27.02 3.26
C ALA A 71 -18.74 28.51 3.64
N HIS A 72 -19.56 29.37 3.02
CA HIS A 72 -19.73 30.73 3.50
C HIS A 72 -20.29 30.69 4.93
N PRO A 73 -19.72 31.43 5.91
CA PRO A 73 -20.24 31.46 7.27
C PRO A 73 -21.56 32.24 7.27
N SER A 74 -22.66 31.55 7.04
CA SER A 74 -24.00 32.14 7.09
C SER A 74 -25.00 31.20 7.73
N PHE A 75 -24.69 30.73 8.94
CA PHE A 75 -25.72 30.35 9.89
C PHE A 75 -25.30 30.76 11.30
N THR A 76 -25.87 31.87 11.75
CA THR A 76 -25.85 32.28 13.16
C THR A 76 -26.79 31.33 13.90
N GLU A 77 -26.23 30.35 14.60
CA GLU A 77 -27.01 29.49 15.48
C GLU A 77 -27.39 30.33 16.71
N GLN A 78 -28.66 30.76 16.77
CA GLN A 78 -29.25 31.30 17.99
C GLN A 78 -29.33 30.19 19.02
N ALA A 79 -28.32 30.12 19.89
CA ALA A 79 -28.37 29.32 21.11
C ALA A 79 -29.45 29.90 22.03
N GLN A 80 -30.64 29.27 22.05
CA GLN A 80 -31.62 29.47 23.10
C GLN A 80 -31.09 28.80 24.39
N HIS A 81 -30.63 29.62 25.33
CA HIS A 81 -30.45 29.24 26.72
C HIS A 81 -31.80 28.88 27.36
N PRO A 82 -31.93 27.75 28.08
CA PRO A 82 -32.90 27.64 29.15
C PRO A 82 -32.31 28.27 30.42
N SER A 83 -33.06 29.22 30.95
CA SER A 83 -32.84 29.92 32.20
C SER A 83 -33.00 29.01 33.42
N SER A 84 -32.25 29.41 34.45
CA SER A 84 -32.23 28.97 35.84
C SER A 84 -33.55 28.54 36.48
N THR A 85 -33.45 27.50 37.33
CA THR A 85 -34.06 27.55 38.67
C THR A 85 -33.14 26.86 39.68
N SER A 86 -32.71 27.66 40.66
CA SER A 86 -32.02 27.30 41.89
C SER A 86 -32.89 26.45 42.82
N THR A 87 -32.28 25.56 43.61
CA THR A 87 -32.23 25.69 45.09
C THR A 87 -31.46 24.55 45.77
N GLN A 88 -30.54 24.96 46.65
CA GLN A 88 -30.21 24.39 47.96
C GLN A 88 -29.42 23.05 48.07
N SER A 89 -28.20 23.20 48.58
CA SER A 89 -27.46 22.23 49.40
C SER A 89 -28.03 22.21 50.85
N PRO A 90 -27.82 21.15 51.67
CA PRO A 90 -26.55 21.03 52.41
C PRO A 90 -26.04 19.60 52.74
N SER A 91 -24.70 19.52 52.83
CA SER A 91 -23.89 18.89 53.90
C SER A 91 -23.96 17.38 54.25
N SER A 92 -22.76 16.78 54.13
CA SER A 92 -22.05 15.89 55.08
C SER A 92 -22.65 14.56 55.54
N VAL A 93 -21.85 13.49 55.46
CA VAL A 93 -21.37 12.66 56.59
C VAL A 93 -20.63 11.43 56.04
N LEU A 94 -19.36 11.26 56.42
CA LEU A 94 -18.63 9.98 56.44
C LEU A 94 -18.90 9.30 57.80
N PRO A 95 -18.84 7.96 57.88
CA PRO A 95 -17.62 7.40 58.45
C PRO A 95 -17.14 6.09 57.78
N ALA A 96 -15.91 5.75 58.15
CA ALA A 96 -15.04 4.72 57.60
C ALA A 96 -15.16 3.34 58.30
N LYS A 97 -14.38 2.38 57.74
CA LYS A 97 -13.88 1.11 58.32
C LYS A 97 -14.88 -0.07 58.23
N THR A 98 -14.56 -1.31 57.84
CA THR A 98 -13.34 -2.16 57.93
C THR A 98 -13.56 -3.45 57.11
N GLY A 99 -12.48 -4.08 56.61
CA GLY A 99 -12.29 -5.54 56.75
C GLY A 99 -12.43 -6.47 55.52
N SER A 100 -11.32 -7.15 55.20
CA SER A 100 -11.16 -8.52 54.68
C SER A 100 -11.66 -8.94 53.27
N ASN A 101 -10.69 -9.21 52.38
CA ASN A 101 -10.71 -10.21 51.30
C ASN A 101 -10.77 -11.67 51.87
N PRO A 102 -10.86 -12.76 51.07
CA PRO A 102 -11.23 -12.96 49.64
C PRO A 102 -12.27 -14.08 49.43
N THR A 103 -12.92 -14.17 48.26
CA THR A 103 -13.19 -15.46 47.57
C THR A 103 -13.68 -15.23 46.14
N ASP A 104 -13.03 -15.94 45.21
CA ASP A 104 -13.49 -16.22 43.86
C ASP A 104 -14.97 -16.62 43.80
N ALA A 105 -15.74 -15.90 43.00
CA ALA A 105 -16.90 -16.43 42.32
C ALA A 105 -17.16 -15.55 41.10
N SER A 106 -16.89 -16.10 39.92
CA SER A 106 -17.37 -15.56 38.64
C SER A 106 -18.88 -15.28 38.70
N PRO A 107 -19.33 -14.27 37.94
CA PRO A 107 -20.52 -14.50 37.16
C PRO A 107 -20.29 -14.16 35.69
N ASP A 108 -20.62 -15.14 34.85
CA ASP A 108 -21.08 -14.93 33.48
C ASP A 108 -22.11 -13.78 33.42
N PRO A 109 -22.05 -12.96 32.37
CA PRO A 109 -23.26 -12.36 31.85
C PRO A 109 -23.40 -12.67 30.35
N LEU A 110 -23.87 -13.88 30.04
CA LEU A 110 -24.70 -14.12 28.87
C LEU A 110 -26.15 -14.20 29.34
N SER A 111 -26.84 -13.05 29.41
CA SER A 111 -28.29 -13.04 29.24
C SER A 111 -28.81 -11.70 28.71
N ASN A 112 -29.17 -11.72 27.43
CA ASN A 112 -30.30 -11.01 26.83
C ASN A 112 -30.50 -9.53 27.17
N GLY A 113 -29.67 -8.68 26.56
CA GLY A 113 -30.05 -7.34 26.12
C GLY A 113 -30.28 -7.36 24.61
N ASN A 114 -31.55 -7.32 24.20
CA ASN A 114 -31.98 -7.36 22.80
C ASN A 114 -31.70 -6.01 22.12
N THR A 115 -30.44 -5.71 21.81
CA THR A 115 -30.07 -4.72 20.80
C THR A 115 -29.56 -5.47 19.59
N LYS A 116 -30.48 -5.89 18.72
CA LYS A 116 -30.12 -6.20 17.34
C LYS A 116 -29.57 -4.91 16.72
N SER A 117 -28.26 -4.75 16.82
CA SER A 117 -27.47 -3.89 15.95
C SER A 117 -27.58 -4.46 14.54
N SER A 118 -28.67 -4.12 13.84
CA SER A 118 -28.82 -4.38 12.41
C SER A 118 -28.04 -3.31 11.66
N TYR A 119 -26.71 -3.35 11.78
CA TYR A 119 -25.83 -2.54 10.93
C TYR A 119 -25.58 -3.36 9.67
N TYR A 120 -26.33 -3.04 8.62
CA TYR A 120 -26.04 -3.51 7.29
C TYR A 120 -24.75 -2.84 6.79
N PRO A 121 -23.83 -3.56 6.14
CA PRO A 121 -22.76 -2.91 5.39
C PRO A 121 -23.42 -2.02 4.35
N MET A 122 -23.05 -0.73 4.29
CA MET A 122 -23.46 0.11 3.17
C MET A 122 -23.04 -0.60 1.88
N SER A 123 -24.02 -0.81 1.00
CA SER A 123 -23.82 -1.43 -0.29
C SER A 123 -22.91 -0.56 -1.16
N LEU A 124 -22.16 -1.18 -2.08
CA LEU A 124 -21.35 -0.48 -3.07
C LEU A 124 -22.15 0.62 -3.81
N LYS A 125 -23.47 0.41 -3.96
CA LYS A 125 -24.42 1.35 -4.57
C LYS A 125 -24.72 2.58 -3.71
N GLU A 126 -24.70 2.46 -2.39
CA GLU A 126 -24.92 3.59 -1.46
C GLU A 126 -23.70 4.50 -1.39
N PHE A 127 -22.49 3.97 -1.61
CA PHE A 127 -21.30 4.80 -1.78
C PHE A 127 -21.30 5.57 -3.13
N GLN A 128 -21.95 5.01 -4.15
CA GLN A 128 -21.94 5.52 -5.53
C GLN A 128 -23.06 6.52 -5.86
N ARG A 129 -23.99 6.79 -4.92
CA ARG A 129 -25.15 7.65 -5.18
C ARG A 129 -25.33 8.68 -4.07
N LEU A 130 -24.80 9.87 -4.29
CA LEU A 130 -24.97 11.02 -3.40
C LEU A 130 -25.57 12.17 -4.20
N GLU A 131 -26.74 12.67 -3.78
CA GLU A 131 -27.51 13.69 -4.51
C GLU A 131 -26.68 14.93 -4.91
N LYS A 132 -26.95 15.46 -6.12
CA LYS A 132 -26.32 16.65 -6.70
C LYS A 132 -26.93 17.91 -6.03
N SER A 133 -26.35 18.43 -4.95
CA SER A 133 -26.74 19.72 -4.34
C SER A 133 -25.67 20.78 -4.59
N GLU A 134 -25.99 21.87 -5.30
CA GLU A 134 -25.22 23.13 -5.45
C GLU A 134 -23.68 23.02 -5.26
N PHE A 135 -22.98 22.29 -6.13
CA PHE A 135 -21.51 22.15 -6.12
C PHE A 135 -20.87 23.02 -7.21
N ASN A 136 -19.66 23.53 -6.98
CA ASN A 136 -18.85 24.10 -8.06
C ASN A 136 -18.30 22.96 -8.91
N GLU A 137 -18.61 22.96 -10.21
CA GLU A 137 -18.14 21.96 -11.16
C GLU A 137 -16.78 22.38 -11.74
N HIS A 138 -15.75 21.57 -11.53
CA HIS A 138 -14.43 21.76 -12.12
C HIS A 138 -14.13 20.61 -13.09
N ARG A 139 -13.85 20.95 -14.35
CA ARG A 139 -13.48 19.99 -15.39
C ARG A 139 -11.97 19.92 -15.52
N VAL A 140 -11.41 18.72 -15.42
CA VAL A 140 -9.98 18.46 -15.54
C VAL A 140 -9.76 17.64 -16.82
N ALA A 141 -8.90 18.16 -17.70
CA ALA A 141 -8.51 17.47 -18.92
C ALA A 141 -7.58 16.29 -18.63
N ALA A 142 -7.72 15.22 -19.41
CA ALA A 142 -6.83 14.07 -19.32
C ALA A 142 -5.45 14.35 -19.96
N GLU A 143 -4.39 13.90 -19.31
CA GLU A 143 -3.06 13.67 -19.89
C GLU A 143 -2.94 12.19 -20.26
N LEU A 144 -2.63 11.88 -21.53
CA LEU A 144 -2.30 10.52 -21.93
C LEU A 144 -0.88 10.18 -21.45
N LEU A 145 -0.74 9.22 -20.54
CA LEU A 145 0.55 8.75 -20.06
C LEU A 145 1.20 7.75 -21.01
N ASP A 146 0.42 6.79 -21.49
CA ASP A 146 0.91 5.66 -22.29
C ASP A 146 -0.24 4.93 -23.00
N THR A 147 0.09 4.15 -24.03
CA THR A 147 -0.84 3.23 -24.70
C THR A 147 -0.21 1.84 -24.79
N VAL A 148 -0.89 0.83 -24.22
CA VAL A 148 -0.37 -0.54 -24.13
C VAL A 148 -1.47 -1.54 -24.50
N ASN A 149 -1.24 -2.39 -25.51
CA ASN A 149 -2.20 -3.41 -25.95
C ASN A 149 -3.64 -2.89 -26.14
N GLY A 150 -3.76 -1.68 -26.73
CA GLY A 150 -5.03 -1.00 -26.97
C GLY A 150 -5.64 -0.28 -25.75
N TRP A 151 -5.04 -0.40 -24.56
CA TRP A 151 -5.41 0.40 -23.39
C TRP A 151 -4.70 1.74 -23.40
N SER A 152 -5.46 2.82 -23.26
CA SER A 152 -4.94 4.17 -23.02
C SER A 152 -4.98 4.48 -21.53
N PHE A 153 -3.86 5.00 -21.00
CA PHE A 153 -3.69 5.38 -19.59
C PHE A 153 -3.87 6.89 -19.43
N TRP A 154 -5.00 7.31 -18.88
CA TRP A 154 -5.34 8.71 -18.69
C TRP A 154 -5.08 9.15 -17.25
N ARG A 155 -4.27 10.19 -17.08
CA ARG A 155 -4.05 10.85 -15.80
C ARG A 155 -4.82 12.16 -15.74
N PHE A 156 -5.43 12.43 -14.60
CA PHE A 156 -6.02 13.73 -14.27
C PHE A 156 -5.31 14.29 -13.05
N ASP A 157 -4.62 15.42 -13.18
CA ASP A 157 -4.00 16.11 -12.05
C ASP A 157 -5.03 16.96 -11.30
N MET A 158 -5.02 16.86 -9.97
CA MET A 158 -5.93 17.59 -9.09
C MET A 158 -5.15 18.52 -8.16
N GLU A 159 -5.61 19.77 -8.06
CA GLU A 159 -5.18 20.74 -7.07
C GLU A 159 -6.41 21.28 -6.35
N LEU A 160 -6.55 20.98 -5.06
CA LEU A 160 -7.75 21.28 -4.27
C LEU A 160 -7.38 22.07 -3.01
N LYS A 161 -8.22 23.04 -2.63
CA LYS A 161 -7.98 23.86 -1.44
C LYS A 161 -8.50 23.17 -0.18
N LEU A 162 -7.70 23.08 0.87
CA LEU A 162 -8.15 22.59 2.18
C LEU A 162 -8.96 23.66 2.93
N ASP A 163 -10.03 23.25 3.61
CA ASP A 163 -10.88 24.14 4.42
C ASP A 163 -10.61 24.03 5.91
N SER A 164 -11.30 24.82 6.72
CA SER A 164 -11.26 24.73 8.19
C SER A 164 -11.87 23.45 8.75
N GLN A 165 -12.63 22.71 7.95
CA GLN A 165 -13.25 21.43 8.30
C GLN A 165 -12.90 20.37 7.25
N GLN A 166 -12.84 19.10 7.66
CA GLN A 166 -12.71 18.00 6.71
C GLN A 166 -13.97 17.95 5.83
N ARG A 167 -13.81 17.57 4.56
CA ARG A 167 -14.95 17.48 3.64
C ARG A 167 -14.76 16.40 2.59
N MET A 168 -15.87 15.90 2.07
CA MET A 168 -15.88 14.97 0.95
C MET A 168 -15.89 15.74 -0.37
N VAL A 169 -15.03 15.32 -1.29
CA VAL A 169 -15.00 15.76 -2.68
C VAL A 169 -15.58 14.65 -3.53
N LYS A 170 -16.59 14.98 -4.34
CA LYS A 170 -17.20 14.02 -5.29
C LYS A 170 -16.60 14.21 -6.67
N TYR A 171 -16.57 13.15 -7.48
CA TYR A 171 -16.13 13.22 -8.86
C TYR A 171 -16.77 12.16 -9.76
N SER A 172 -16.84 12.43 -11.06
CA SER A 172 -17.22 11.46 -12.11
C SER A 172 -16.25 11.57 -13.29
N ILE A 173 -16.23 10.54 -14.14
CA ILE A 173 -15.43 10.55 -15.38
C ILE A 173 -16.39 10.34 -16.55
N GLY A 174 -16.55 11.38 -17.36
CA GLY A 174 -17.33 11.33 -18.59
C GLY A 174 -16.49 10.79 -19.75
N VAL A 175 -16.99 9.78 -20.45
CA VAL A 175 -16.42 9.29 -21.71
C VAL A 175 -17.31 9.79 -22.84
N SER A 176 -16.83 10.74 -23.65
CA SER A 176 -17.58 11.21 -24.81
C SER A 176 -17.67 10.10 -25.86
N GLY A 177 -18.80 9.40 -26.00
CA GLY A 177 -18.99 8.45 -27.10
C GLY A 177 -19.94 7.28 -26.82
N GLY A 178 -21.25 7.56 -26.78
CA GLY A 178 -22.29 6.55 -27.04
C GLY A 178 -22.90 6.78 -28.44
N PRO A 179 -23.38 5.74 -29.16
CA PRO A 179 -24.03 5.94 -30.45
C PRO A 179 -25.45 6.47 -30.23
N SER A 180 -25.67 7.77 -30.49
CA SER A 180 -27.02 8.30 -30.69
C SER A 180 -27.39 8.18 -32.16
N ALA A 181 -28.33 7.30 -32.46
CA ALA A 181 -28.91 7.20 -33.80
C ALA A 181 -29.93 8.33 -34.00
N SER A 182 -29.62 9.29 -34.87
CA SER A 182 -30.65 9.91 -35.72
C SER A 182 -30.05 10.55 -36.96
N VAL A 183 -30.48 10.04 -38.12
CA VAL A 183 -30.28 10.62 -39.46
C VAL A 183 -31.37 11.67 -39.74
N THR A 184 -31.04 12.59 -40.66
CA THR A 184 -31.85 13.64 -41.34
C THR A 184 -31.89 15.00 -40.64
N GLY A 185 -31.63 16.16 -41.27
CA GLY A 185 -31.27 16.49 -42.66
C GLY A 185 -30.99 18.00 -42.81
N GLU A 186 -30.19 18.32 -43.84
CA GLU A 186 -29.95 19.59 -44.55
C GLU A 186 -29.91 20.98 -43.88
N LYS A 187 -28.76 21.63 -44.18
CA LYS A 187 -28.50 23.06 -44.47
C LYS A 187 -28.69 24.10 -43.35
N GLY A 188 -27.55 24.64 -42.90
CA GLY A 188 -27.44 26.02 -42.40
C GLY A 188 -26.62 26.17 -41.12
N THR A 189 -25.31 26.39 -41.28
CA THR A 189 -24.41 27.16 -40.39
C THR A 189 -24.84 27.45 -38.94
N SER A 190 -24.21 26.76 -37.99
CA SER A 190 -23.70 27.26 -36.69
C SER A 190 -23.13 26.07 -35.91
N THR A 191 -21.80 25.96 -35.76
CA THR A 191 -21.18 24.92 -34.91
C THR A 191 -21.22 25.35 -33.45
N ASN A 192 -22.40 25.26 -32.85
CA ASN A 192 -22.53 25.15 -31.40
C ASN A 192 -22.25 23.69 -31.03
N PHE A 193 -21.17 23.44 -30.27
CA PHE A 193 -20.98 22.16 -29.59
C PHE A 193 -22.10 22.01 -28.55
N LYS A 194 -23.19 21.34 -28.93
CA LYS A 194 -24.14 20.79 -27.96
C LYS A 194 -23.47 19.59 -27.31
N VAL A 195 -23.00 19.79 -26.08
CA VAL A 195 -22.71 18.69 -25.16
C VAL A 195 -24.06 18.03 -24.87
N GLU A 196 -24.19 16.74 -25.23
CA GLU A 196 -25.38 15.95 -24.90
C GLU A 196 -25.58 15.91 -23.38
N GLU A 197 -26.85 15.87 -22.96
CA GLU A 197 -27.23 15.77 -21.55
C GLU A 197 -26.53 14.57 -20.89
N ILE A 198 -25.81 14.87 -19.80
CA ILE A 198 -25.17 13.89 -18.93
C ILE A 198 -26.27 12.96 -18.40
N HIS A 199 -26.28 11.70 -18.82
CA HIS A 199 -27.22 10.70 -18.31
C HIS A 199 -27.02 10.53 -16.78
N ASP A 200 -28.12 10.49 -16.02
CA ASP A 200 -28.15 10.32 -14.55
C ASP A 200 -27.62 8.95 -14.04
N ASP A 201 -27.01 8.16 -14.91
CA ASP A 201 -26.35 6.88 -14.62
C ASP A 201 -24.80 6.97 -14.60
N GLU A 202 -24.20 8.16 -14.68
CA GLU A 202 -22.74 8.31 -14.47
C GLU A 202 -22.34 7.91 -13.05
N GLN A 203 -21.47 6.90 -12.94
CA GLN A 203 -20.93 6.42 -11.68
C GLN A 203 -20.16 7.55 -10.98
N CYS A 204 -20.67 8.00 -9.83
CA CYS A 204 -20.05 9.02 -9.01
C CYS A 204 -19.21 8.38 -7.90
N PHE A 205 -18.05 8.96 -7.65
CA PHE A 205 -17.10 8.55 -6.62
C PHE A 205 -16.88 9.70 -5.65
N GLY A 206 -16.30 9.40 -4.49
CA GLY A 206 -15.97 10.42 -3.50
C GLY A 206 -14.79 10.02 -2.65
N PHE A 207 -14.00 11.03 -2.25
CA PHE A 207 -12.88 10.89 -1.33
C PHE A 207 -12.85 12.05 -0.34
N TRP A 208 -12.10 11.91 0.74
CA TRP A 208 -12.09 12.88 1.82
C TRP A 208 -10.82 13.73 1.84
N LEU A 209 -11.01 15.04 1.88
CA LEU A 209 -9.95 16.00 2.17
C LEU A 209 -9.92 16.29 3.67
N PRO A 210 -8.71 16.37 4.27
CA PRO A 210 -8.55 16.73 5.67
C PRO A 210 -8.86 18.20 5.90
N ALA A 211 -9.14 18.56 7.16
CA ALA A 211 -9.13 19.96 7.57
C ALA A 211 -7.71 20.53 7.47
N ARG A 212 -7.61 21.81 7.10
CA ARG A 212 -6.36 22.55 6.98
C ARG A 212 -5.66 22.61 8.33
N GLY A 213 -4.42 22.15 8.35
CA GLY A 213 -3.59 22.17 9.55
C GLY A 213 -3.86 21.03 10.53
N GLU A 214 -4.83 20.16 10.24
CA GLU A 214 -5.15 19.01 11.10
C GLU A 214 -4.35 17.76 10.68
N PRO A 215 -4.07 16.84 11.63
CA PRO A 215 -3.42 15.58 11.31
C PRO A 215 -4.32 14.68 10.47
N TYR A 216 -3.71 13.89 9.60
CA TYR A 216 -4.47 12.97 8.77
C TYR A 216 -4.78 11.69 9.56
N HIS A 217 -5.96 11.13 9.32
CA HIS A 217 -6.24 9.70 9.50
C HIS A 217 -5.89 8.96 8.21
N TRP A 218 -5.08 7.90 8.30
CA TRP A 218 -4.58 7.15 7.15
C TRP A 218 -4.36 5.68 7.50
N GLY A 219 -4.34 4.81 6.49
CA GLY A 219 -4.09 3.37 6.66
C GLY A 219 -2.75 2.94 6.07
N TYR A 220 -2.27 1.77 6.47
CA TYR A 220 -1.11 1.10 5.89
C TYR A 220 -1.40 -0.39 5.63
N CYS A 221 -0.99 -0.89 4.47
CA CYS A 221 -1.06 -2.30 4.10
C CYS A 221 0.15 -2.75 3.26
N SER A 222 0.34 -4.05 3.16
CA SER A 222 1.27 -4.70 2.22
C SER A 222 0.70 -6.06 1.79
N CYS A 223 1.32 -6.70 0.79
CA CYS A 223 1.02 -8.08 0.41
C CYS A 223 -0.45 -8.28 0.00
N ASN A 224 -0.84 -7.52 -1.03
CA ASN A 224 -2.19 -7.40 -1.57
C ASN A 224 -2.46 -8.41 -2.72
N GLY A 225 -1.99 -9.64 -2.54
CA GLY A 225 -2.24 -10.75 -3.46
C GLY A 225 -1.89 -12.06 -2.81
N PHE A 226 -1.53 -13.06 -3.62
CA PHE A 226 -1.16 -14.38 -3.13
C PHE A 226 0.12 -14.87 -3.78
N SER A 227 1.06 -15.28 -2.94
CA SER A 227 2.23 -16.07 -3.32
C SER A 227 1.80 -17.50 -3.71
N SER A 228 2.76 -18.23 -4.28
CA SER A 228 2.52 -19.58 -4.81
C SER A 228 2.31 -20.64 -3.73
N ASP A 229 2.78 -20.38 -2.50
CA ASP A 229 2.63 -21.25 -1.33
C ASP A 229 1.21 -21.28 -0.76
N VAL A 230 0.35 -20.31 -1.09
CA VAL A 230 -1.06 -20.33 -0.68
C VAL A 230 -1.84 -21.25 -1.62
N PRO A 231 -2.35 -22.41 -1.14
CA PRO A 231 -3.04 -23.38 -1.99
C PRO A 231 -4.28 -22.78 -2.67
N GLU A 232 -4.60 -23.24 -3.89
CA GLU A 232 -5.77 -22.78 -4.65
C GLU A 232 -7.10 -22.94 -3.89
N ASP A 233 -7.23 -24.01 -3.09
CA ASP A 233 -8.42 -24.33 -2.29
C ASP A 233 -8.44 -23.65 -0.90
N SER A 234 -7.43 -22.84 -0.59
CA SER A 234 -7.30 -22.12 0.68
C SER A 234 -8.50 -21.22 0.98
N ILE A 235 -8.89 -21.17 2.26
CA ILE A 235 -9.92 -20.25 2.75
C ILE A 235 -9.60 -18.78 2.42
N PHE A 236 -8.31 -18.41 2.36
CA PHE A 236 -7.91 -17.04 2.06
C PHE A 236 -8.25 -16.63 0.63
N ARG A 237 -8.20 -17.57 -0.32
CA ARG A 237 -8.57 -17.36 -1.73
C ARG A 237 -10.08 -17.31 -1.96
N LYS A 238 -10.90 -17.81 -1.02
CA LYS A 238 -12.37 -17.76 -1.11
C LYS A 238 -12.92 -16.35 -0.89
N ASP A 239 -12.28 -15.56 -0.02
CA ASP A 239 -12.57 -14.14 0.18
C ASP A 239 -11.25 -13.36 0.33
N PRO A 240 -10.55 -13.09 -0.79
CA PRO A 240 -9.25 -12.40 -0.77
C PRO A 240 -9.34 -11.00 -0.19
N ALA A 241 -10.37 -10.24 -0.60
CA ALA A 241 -10.58 -8.85 -0.25
C ALA A 241 -11.35 -8.64 1.06
N TYR A 242 -11.39 -9.64 1.95
CA TYR A 242 -12.11 -9.56 3.23
C TYR A 242 -11.68 -8.33 4.05
N LEU A 243 -10.38 -8.08 4.20
CA LEU A 243 -9.90 -6.92 4.97
C LEU A 243 -10.09 -5.58 4.25
N TRP A 244 -10.22 -5.57 2.92
CA TRP A 244 -10.63 -4.35 2.21
C TRP A 244 -12.08 -3.96 2.51
N LYS A 245 -12.95 -4.92 2.84
CA LYS A 245 -14.30 -4.61 3.34
C LYS A 245 -14.22 -3.90 4.69
N ASP A 246 -13.31 -4.35 5.56
CA ASP A 246 -13.06 -3.72 6.85
C ASP A 246 -12.48 -2.30 6.69
N VAL A 247 -11.48 -2.10 5.80
CA VAL A 247 -10.97 -0.76 5.42
C VAL A 247 -12.11 0.16 4.98
N LEU A 248 -12.96 -0.28 4.05
CA LEU A 248 -14.09 0.50 3.56
C LEU A 248 -15.12 0.79 4.66
N GLN A 249 -15.36 -0.17 5.56
CA GLN A 249 -16.24 0.02 6.70
C GLN A 249 -15.70 1.11 7.64
N ILE A 250 -14.41 1.05 7.99
CA ILE A 250 -13.79 2.10 8.83
C ILE A 250 -13.82 3.43 8.10
N HIS A 251 -13.42 3.48 6.82
CA HIS A 251 -13.44 4.70 6.02
C HIS A 251 -14.83 5.35 5.96
N SER A 252 -15.90 4.56 5.89
CA SER A 252 -17.28 5.10 5.90
C SER A 252 -17.69 5.77 7.21
N SER A 253 -17.12 5.36 8.34
CA SER A 253 -17.48 5.84 9.68
C SER A 253 -16.49 6.86 10.24
N PHE A 254 -15.22 6.74 9.85
CA PHE A 254 -14.11 7.58 10.25
C PHE A 254 -13.20 7.73 9.01
N PRO A 255 -13.42 8.77 8.19
CA PRO A 255 -12.77 8.85 6.88
C PRO A 255 -11.25 8.85 6.93
N MET A 256 -10.66 7.98 6.11
CA MET A 256 -9.22 8.00 5.81
C MET A 256 -8.94 8.97 4.67
N HIS A 257 -7.87 9.74 4.82
CA HIS A 257 -7.43 10.70 3.81
C HIS A 257 -6.41 10.08 2.85
N VAL A 258 -5.65 9.08 3.32
CA VAL A 258 -4.62 8.38 2.55
C VAL A 258 -4.56 6.90 2.95
N MET A 259 -4.26 6.02 2.00
CA MET A 259 -3.86 4.64 2.26
C MET A 259 -2.44 4.44 1.72
N VAL A 260 -1.58 3.84 2.54
CA VAL A 260 -0.17 3.65 2.21
C VAL A 260 0.10 2.17 1.94
N GLY A 261 0.59 1.84 0.73
CA GLY A 261 1.07 0.51 0.37
C GLY A 261 2.57 0.42 0.57
N GLY A 262 3.01 -0.57 1.33
CA GLY A 262 4.42 -0.77 1.68
C GLY A 262 5.16 -1.83 0.88
N GLY A 263 4.64 -2.26 -0.28
CA GLY A 263 5.21 -3.38 -1.04
C GLY A 263 4.20 -4.48 -1.34
N ASP A 264 4.43 -5.21 -2.43
CA ASP A 264 3.60 -6.31 -2.92
C ASP A 264 2.15 -5.88 -3.16
N GLN A 265 1.96 -4.79 -3.90
CA GLN A 265 0.63 -4.33 -4.29
C GLN A 265 0.00 -5.27 -5.32
N VAL A 266 0.86 -5.95 -6.10
CA VAL A 266 0.51 -7.06 -7.00
C VAL A 266 1.52 -8.21 -6.82
N TYR A 267 1.12 -9.42 -7.16
CA TYR A 267 2.00 -10.60 -7.21
C TYR A 267 2.22 -11.02 -8.66
N SER A 268 3.43 -10.80 -9.18
CA SER A 268 3.79 -11.00 -10.59
C SER A 268 4.56 -12.29 -10.85
N ASP A 269 4.71 -13.16 -9.85
CA ASP A 269 5.52 -14.38 -9.91
C ASP A 269 5.04 -15.36 -10.99
N LEU A 270 3.74 -15.33 -11.30
CA LEU A 270 3.12 -16.15 -12.34
C LEU A 270 3.63 -15.84 -13.75
N VAL A 271 4.44 -14.79 -13.94
CA VAL A 271 5.07 -14.46 -15.22
C VAL A 271 5.86 -15.63 -15.79
N PHE A 272 6.49 -16.44 -14.92
CA PHE A 272 7.25 -17.62 -15.32
C PHE A 272 6.38 -18.85 -15.62
N GLU A 273 5.09 -18.88 -15.25
CA GLU A 273 4.16 -19.93 -15.65
C GLU A 273 3.31 -19.56 -16.87
N GLU A 274 2.90 -18.30 -16.98
CA GLU A 274 2.00 -17.80 -18.03
C GLU A 274 2.73 -17.47 -19.34
N SER A 275 3.99 -17.02 -19.29
CA SER A 275 4.80 -16.87 -20.50
C SER A 275 5.45 -18.21 -20.88
N ALA A 276 5.12 -18.72 -22.07
CA ALA A 276 5.70 -19.95 -22.59
C ALA A 276 7.23 -19.86 -22.71
N ILE A 277 7.75 -18.71 -23.14
CA ILE A 277 9.19 -18.50 -23.32
C ILE A 277 9.92 -18.47 -21.98
N LEU A 278 9.37 -17.74 -20.99
CA LEU A 278 9.98 -17.68 -19.66
C LEU A 278 9.88 -19.02 -18.92
N LYS A 279 8.79 -19.76 -19.13
CA LYS A 279 8.62 -21.11 -18.58
C LYS A 279 9.65 -22.09 -19.12
N GLU A 280 9.99 -21.99 -20.40
CA GLU A 280 11.06 -22.77 -21.01
C GLU A 280 12.44 -22.32 -20.47
N TRP A 281 12.70 -21.02 -20.46
CA TRP A 281 13.94 -20.45 -19.95
C TRP A 281 14.20 -20.81 -18.47
N ALA A 282 13.17 -20.75 -17.63
CA ALA A 282 13.27 -21.12 -16.22
C ALA A 282 13.72 -22.58 -16.01
N LYS A 283 13.37 -23.47 -16.95
CA LYS A 283 13.70 -24.90 -16.94
C LYS A 283 15.07 -25.24 -17.55
N MET A 284 15.78 -24.28 -18.15
CA MET A 284 17.11 -24.54 -18.71
C MET A 284 18.10 -24.95 -17.62
N ASP A 285 18.82 -26.05 -17.85
CA ASP A 285 19.84 -26.58 -16.95
C ASP A 285 21.24 -25.99 -17.22
N GLU A 286 21.57 -25.71 -18.48
CA GLU A 286 22.86 -25.12 -18.87
C GLU A 286 22.94 -23.64 -18.46
N ARG A 287 23.82 -23.34 -17.50
CA ARG A 287 23.93 -22.01 -16.90
C ARG A 287 24.31 -20.94 -17.91
N ASP A 288 25.28 -21.23 -18.77
CA ASP A 288 25.81 -20.24 -19.72
C ASP A 288 24.77 -19.88 -20.78
N ASP A 289 24.01 -20.86 -21.28
CA ASP A 289 22.89 -20.59 -22.19
C ASP A 289 21.79 -19.77 -21.52
N LYS A 290 21.51 -20.06 -20.24
CA LYS A 290 20.47 -19.37 -19.46
C LYS A 290 20.81 -17.90 -19.24
N ILE A 291 22.03 -17.58 -18.80
CA ILE A 291 22.46 -16.20 -18.50
C ILE A 291 22.68 -15.37 -19.77
N ASN A 292 23.01 -16.01 -20.89
CA ASN A 292 23.24 -15.33 -22.17
C ASN A 292 21.98 -15.26 -23.06
N ARG A 293 20.85 -15.82 -22.62
CA ARG A 293 19.60 -15.78 -23.38
C ARG A 293 19.20 -14.32 -23.64
N PRO A 294 19.07 -13.87 -24.90
CA PRO A 294 18.74 -12.49 -25.20
C PRO A 294 17.27 -12.17 -24.88
N TRP A 295 17.01 -10.91 -24.56
CA TRP A 295 15.65 -10.36 -24.48
C TRP A 295 15.12 -10.09 -25.89
N THR A 296 14.07 -10.82 -26.30
CA THR A 296 13.50 -10.72 -27.65
C THR A 296 12.22 -9.88 -27.67
N SER A 297 11.77 -9.46 -28.86
CA SER A 297 10.48 -8.78 -29.05
C SER A 297 9.29 -9.62 -28.56
N ASP A 298 9.33 -10.94 -28.77
CA ASP A 298 8.27 -11.85 -28.31
C ASP A 298 8.22 -11.92 -26.79
N LEU A 299 9.38 -11.96 -26.12
CA LEU A 299 9.47 -11.87 -24.67
C LEU A 299 8.93 -10.54 -24.17
N GLN A 300 9.32 -9.43 -24.79
CA GLN A 300 8.80 -8.10 -24.48
C GLN A 300 7.27 -8.06 -24.58
N SER A 301 6.69 -8.60 -25.66
CA SER A 301 5.25 -8.60 -25.90
C SER A 301 4.48 -9.49 -24.91
N GLN A 302 4.94 -10.72 -24.66
CA GLN A 302 4.31 -11.64 -23.71
C GLN A 302 4.36 -11.11 -22.28
N THR A 303 5.51 -10.60 -21.85
CA THR A 303 5.66 -10.04 -20.50
C THR A 303 4.83 -8.77 -20.35
N THR A 304 4.88 -7.84 -21.32
CA THR A 304 4.04 -6.62 -21.29
C THR A 304 2.56 -6.98 -21.16
N SER A 305 2.10 -7.98 -21.90
CA SER A 305 0.72 -8.46 -21.84
C SER A 305 0.36 -9.08 -20.48
N PHE A 306 1.28 -9.86 -19.90
CA PHE A 306 1.11 -10.46 -18.57
C PHE A 306 0.96 -9.38 -17.50
N TYR A 307 1.92 -8.45 -17.37
CA TYR A 307 1.88 -7.44 -16.30
C TYR A 307 0.66 -6.52 -16.44
N LEU A 308 0.30 -6.10 -17.66
CA LEU A 308 -0.92 -5.32 -17.88
C LEU A 308 -2.16 -6.06 -17.36
N LYS A 309 -2.32 -7.33 -17.75
CA LYS A 309 -3.44 -8.17 -17.30
C LYS A 309 -3.42 -8.35 -15.79
N ASN A 310 -2.25 -8.59 -15.19
CA ASN A 310 -2.09 -8.81 -13.76
C ASN A 310 -2.48 -7.57 -12.94
N TYR A 311 -1.99 -6.39 -13.34
CA TYR A 311 -2.33 -5.13 -12.70
C TYR A 311 -3.83 -4.81 -12.83
N ILE A 312 -4.40 -4.93 -14.04
CA ILE A 312 -5.84 -4.72 -14.23
C ILE A 312 -6.64 -5.66 -13.33
N ALA A 313 -6.33 -6.97 -13.33
CA ALA A 313 -7.05 -7.95 -12.52
C ALA A 313 -6.96 -7.65 -11.02
N SER A 314 -5.77 -7.28 -10.53
CA SER A 314 -5.53 -6.97 -9.12
C SER A 314 -6.23 -5.68 -8.68
N TYR A 315 -6.15 -4.62 -9.48
CA TYR A 315 -6.70 -3.31 -9.15
C TYR A 315 -8.22 -3.22 -9.36
N THR A 316 -8.79 -4.05 -10.23
CA THR A 316 -10.24 -4.10 -10.49
C THR A 316 -10.99 -5.12 -9.64
N GLN A 317 -10.30 -5.82 -8.73
CA GLN A 317 -10.96 -6.71 -7.80
C GLN A 317 -12.00 -5.95 -6.95
N PRO A 318 -13.19 -6.52 -6.69
CA PRO A 318 -14.19 -5.88 -5.83
C PRO A 318 -13.60 -5.49 -4.46
N HIS A 319 -14.10 -4.40 -3.88
CA HIS A 319 -13.58 -3.73 -2.68
C HIS A 319 -12.20 -3.09 -2.82
N VAL A 320 -11.22 -3.73 -3.48
CA VAL A 320 -9.93 -3.08 -3.81
C VAL A 320 -10.18 -1.88 -4.72
N SER A 321 -10.88 -2.09 -5.83
CA SER A 321 -11.22 -1.03 -6.76
C SER A 321 -12.05 0.08 -6.11
N ALA A 322 -12.96 -0.27 -5.20
CA ALA A 322 -13.75 0.71 -4.47
C ALA A 322 -12.90 1.54 -3.50
N ALA A 323 -11.94 0.92 -2.80
CA ALA A 323 -11.01 1.62 -1.93
C ALA A 323 -10.07 2.53 -2.73
N TYR A 324 -9.51 2.04 -3.85
CA TYR A 324 -8.65 2.85 -4.72
C TYR A 324 -9.41 4.00 -5.40
N ALA A 325 -10.72 3.89 -5.59
CA ALA A 325 -11.57 4.97 -6.10
C ALA A 325 -12.07 5.95 -5.01
N SER A 326 -11.81 5.69 -3.73
CA SER A 326 -12.33 6.52 -2.62
C SER A 326 -11.28 6.99 -1.61
N ILE A 327 -10.12 6.36 -1.60
CA ILE A 327 -9.01 6.66 -0.70
C ILE A 327 -7.77 6.92 -1.56
N PRO A 328 -7.19 8.12 -1.55
CA PRO A 328 -5.94 8.42 -2.22
C PRO A 328 -4.79 7.52 -1.73
N GLN A 329 -4.02 6.96 -2.67
CA GLN A 329 -2.96 6.00 -2.35
C GLN A 329 -1.55 6.63 -2.37
N VAL A 330 -0.66 6.13 -1.51
CA VAL A 330 0.81 6.29 -1.61
C VAL A 330 1.41 4.89 -1.60
N MET A 331 1.99 4.46 -2.71
CA MET A 331 2.53 3.10 -2.83
C MET A 331 4.05 3.10 -2.96
N VAL A 332 4.67 2.01 -2.53
CA VAL A 332 6.08 1.66 -2.77
C VAL A 332 6.11 0.20 -3.16
N TRP A 333 6.80 -0.17 -4.23
CA TRP A 333 6.91 -1.57 -4.63
C TRP A 333 7.86 -2.39 -3.75
N ASP A 334 7.67 -3.71 -3.77
CA ASP A 334 8.64 -4.70 -3.32
C ASP A 334 8.93 -5.71 -4.46
N ASP A 335 9.54 -6.85 -4.17
CA ASP A 335 9.91 -7.83 -5.20
C ASP A 335 8.72 -8.42 -5.93
N HIS A 336 7.62 -8.80 -5.28
CA HIS A 336 6.51 -9.44 -6.00
C HIS A 336 5.83 -8.50 -7.01
N ASP A 337 6.02 -7.18 -6.92
CA ASP A 337 5.61 -6.25 -7.97
C ASP A 337 6.42 -6.45 -9.27
N ILE A 338 7.61 -7.05 -9.17
CA ILE A 338 8.51 -7.50 -10.25
C ILE A 338 8.39 -9.03 -10.39
N PHE A 339 9.07 -9.77 -9.54
CA PHE A 339 8.87 -11.19 -9.24
C PHE A 339 9.67 -11.53 -7.98
N ASP A 340 9.26 -12.60 -7.29
CA ASP A 340 9.85 -13.10 -6.05
C ASP A 340 11.39 -13.04 -6.00
N GLY A 341 11.91 -12.42 -4.93
CA GLY A 341 13.34 -12.30 -4.63
C GLY A 341 14.14 -11.35 -5.54
N PHE A 342 13.50 -10.56 -6.41
CA PHE A 342 14.23 -9.66 -7.32
C PHE A 342 15.18 -8.73 -6.54
N GLY A 343 16.45 -8.70 -6.95
CA GLY A 343 17.51 -7.95 -6.28
C GLY A 343 18.35 -8.81 -5.33
N SER A 344 17.95 -10.04 -5.01
CA SER A 344 18.65 -10.95 -4.09
C SER A 344 19.34 -12.14 -4.78
N TYR A 345 19.38 -12.13 -6.10
CA TYR A 345 20.03 -13.19 -6.89
C TYR A 345 21.53 -12.96 -7.06
N ASP A 346 22.25 -14.02 -7.48
CA ASP A 346 23.66 -13.88 -7.89
C ASP A 346 23.82 -12.83 -8.98
N VAL A 347 24.89 -12.04 -8.92
CA VAL A 347 25.10 -10.89 -9.82
C VAL A 347 24.99 -11.28 -11.30
N VAL A 348 25.50 -12.44 -11.67
CA VAL A 348 25.47 -12.93 -13.06
C VAL A 348 24.04 -13.18 -13.54
N LEU A 349 23.18 -13.69 -12.66
CA LEU A 349 21.77 -13.91 -12.98
C LEU A 349 20.99 -12.58 -12.90
N GLN A 350 21.27 -11.76 -11.90
CA GLN A 350 20.62 -10.46 -11.69
C GLN A 350 20.83 -9.53 -12.89
N GLU A 351 22.02 -9.54 -13.49
CA GLU A 351 22.40 -8.72 -14.64
C GLU A 351 22.08 -9.38 -16.00
N CYS A 352 21.52 -10.59 -16.02
CA CYS A 352 21.22 -11.26 -17.28
C CYS A 352 20.12 -10.53 -18.07
N PRO A 353 20.08 -10.64 -19.42
CA PRO A 353 19.12 -9.89 -20.25
C PRO A 353 17.66 -10.17 -19.88
N ILE A 354 17.34 -11.38 -19.45
CA ILE A 354 15.97 -11.76 -19.05
C ILE A 354 15.53 -11.01 -17.78
N PHE A 355 16.37 -10.95 -16.74
CA PHE A 355 16.02 -10.25 -15.50
C PHE A 355 15.96 -8.74 -15.70
N GLN A 356 16.87 -8.17 -16.50
CA GLN A 356 16.84 -6.75 -16.84
C GLN A 356 15.59 -6.39 -17.65
N GLY A 357 15.20 -7.21 -18.63
CA GLY A 357 13.97 -7.00 -19.40
C GLY A 357 12.70 -7.11 -18.54
N LEU A 358 12.63 -8.10 -17.64
CA LEU A 358 11.53 -8.24 -16.68
C LEU A 358 11.41 -7.03 -15.78
N PHE A 359 12.53 -6.54 -15.23
CA PHE A 359 12.57 -5.34 -14.41
C PHE A 359 12.03 -4.11 -15.15
N GLU A 360 12.44 -3.89 -16.39
CA GLU A 360 11.99 -2.76 -17.19
C GLU A 360 10.47 -2.79 -17.44
N VAL A 361 9.93 -3.97 -17.72
CA VAL A 361 8.47 -4.14 -17.89
C VAL A 361 7.73 -3.93 -16.59
N ALA A 362 8.17 -4.56 -15.49
CA ALA A 362 7.56 -4.39 -14.17
C ALA A 362 7.57 -2.92 -13.73
N ARG A 363 8.72 -2.25 -13.88
CA ARG A 363 8.92 -0.83 -13.58
C ARG A 363 7.97 0.07 -14.35
N ARG A 364 7.71 -0.23 -15.63
CA ARG A 364 6.72 0.52 -16.43
C ARG A 364 5.33 0.46 -15.79
N PHE A 365 4.87 -0.72 -15.38
CA PHE A 365 3.55 -0.87 -14.78
C PHE A 365 3.46 -0.38 -13.34
N TYR A 366 4.53 -0.51 -12.56
CA TYR A 366 4.67 0.15 -11.27
C TYR A 366 4.45 1.66 -11.40
N LEU A 367 5.16 2.29 -12.34
CA LEU A 367 5.03 3.73 -12.56
C LEU A 367 3.63 4.12 -13.03
N LEU A 368 3.03 3.35 -13.95
CA LEU A 368 1.70 3.64 -14.47
C LEU A 368 0.61 3.48 -13.41
N PHE A 369 0.51 2.31 -12.75
CA PHE A 369 -0.58 2.00 -11.83
C PHE A 369 -0.39 2.55 -10.42
N GLN A 370 0.82 2.47 -9.88
CA GLN A 370 1.07 2.82 -8.48
C GLN A 370 1.48 4.28 -8.31
N GLN A 371 2.17 4.84 -9.31
CA GLN A 371 2.68 6.22 -9.27
C GLN A 371 1.98 7.18 -10.23
N HIS A 372 1.07 6.68 -11.07
CA HIS A 372 0.36 7.45 -12.09
C HIS A 372 1.31 8.26 -12.99
N THR A 373 2.51 7.77 -13.28
CA THR A 373 3.52 8.55 -14.01
C THR A 373 4.26 7.68 -15.02
N THR A 374 5.17 8.30 -15.76
CA THR A 374 6.13 7.63 -16.64
C THR A 374 7.51 8.19 -16.36
N GLN A 375 8.57 7.51 -16.82
CA GLN A 375 9.93 8.05 -16.71
C GLN A 375 10.06 9.41 -17.42
N GLN A 376 9.39 9.56 -18.57
CA GLN A 376 9.42 10.81 -19.32
C GLN A 376 8.68 11.93 -18.57
N ARG A 377 7.55 11.64 -17.93
CA ARG A 377 6.82 12.64 -17.14
C ARG A 377 7.59 13.00 -15.87
N GLU A 378 8.15 12.00 -15.18
CA GLU A 378 8.92 12.20 -13.97
C GLU A 378 10.16 13.07 -14.20
N SER A 379 10.90 12.84 -15.30
CA SER A 379 12.06 13.68 -15.63
C SER A 379 11.75 15.17 -15.84
N LYS A 380 10.46 15.53 -15.99
CA LYS A 380 9.98 16.92 -16.10
C LYS A 380 9.31 17.43 -14.82
N LYS A 381 8.71 16.53 -14.04
CA LYS A 381 7.85 16.87 -12.89
C LYS A 381 8.53 16.70 -11.53
N HIS A 382 9.57 15.86 -11.47
CA HIS A 382 10.38 15.62 -10.27
C HIS A 382 9.52 15.26 -9.03
N GLU A 383 8.62 14.27 -9.18
CA GLU A 383 7.75 13.81 -8.08
C GLU A 383 8.48 12.92 -7.05
N PHE A 384 9.69 12.46 -7.36
CA PHE A 384 10.56 11.66 -6.47
C PHE A 384 11.85 12.41 -6.10
N ILE A 385 12.45 11.99 -4.98
CA ILE A 385 13.76 12.45 -4.54
C ILE A 385 14.81 11.84 -5.46
N GLN A 386 15.27 12.64 -6.43
CA GLN A 386 16.35 12.28 -7.36
C GLN A 386 16.19 10.88 -7.99
N GLN A 387 15.32 10.78 -9.01
CA GLN A 387 14.93 9.55 -9.70
C GLN A 387 16.09 8.58 -10.06
N ALA A 388 17.30 9.09 -10.36
CA ALA A 388 18.44 8.27 -10.76
C ALA A 388 18.82 7.19 -9.73
N ASP A 389 18.50 7.43 -8.44
CA ASP A 389 18.81 6.52 -7.34
C ASP A 389 17.61 5.65 -6.89
N GLY A 390 16.44 5.78 -7.54
CA GLY A 390 15.20 5.06 -7.21
C GLY A 390 14.00 5.98 -7.04
N TYR A 391 12.86 5.40 -6.66
CA TYR A 391 11.57 6.08 -6.52
C TYR A 391 11.25 6.48 -5.07
N HIS A 392 12.22 7.13 -4.41
CA HIS A 392 12.08 7.60 -3.02
C HIS A 392 11.18 8.84 -2.93
N SER A 393 10.37 8.99 -1.88
CA SER A 393 9.55 10.21 -1.71
C SER A 393 9.28 10.60 -0.26
N VAL A 394 9.01 11.88 -0.03
CA VAL A 394 8.49 12.41 1.23
C VAL A 394 7.03 12.86 1.02
N ARG A 395 6.11 12.33 1.82
CA ARG A 395 4.68 12.66 1.78
C ARG A 395 4.23 13.10 3.17
N PHE A 396 3.51 14.22 3.24
CA PHE A 396 3.03 14.75 4.52
C PHE A 396 1.64 14.22 4.85
N MET A 397 1.45 13.69 6.05
CA MET A 397 0.17 13.20 6.58
C MET A 397 -0.41 14.22 7.57
N GLY A 398 -0.48 15.47 7.12
CA GLY A 398 -0.71 16.65 7.96
C GLY A 398 0.60 17.36 8.35
N PRO A 399 0.54 18.47 9.12
CA PRO A 399 1.71 19.29 9.39
C PRO A 399 2.81 18.62 10.21
N GLN A 400 2.42 17.69 11.11
CA GLN A 400 3.31 17.11 12.12
C GLN A 400 3.95 15.78 11.69
N VAL A 401 3.42 15.11 10.66
CA VAL A 401 3.85 13.77 10.27
C VAL A 401 4.34 13.76 8.83
N ALA A 402 5.59 13.35 8.63
CA ALA A 402 6.17 13.10 7.33
C ALA A 402 6.41 11.59 7.14
N VAL A 403 5.97 11.04 6.02
CA VAL A 403 6.25 9.67 5.59
C VAL A 403 7.40 9.71 4.59
N LEU A 404 8.51 9.08 4.93
CA LEU A 404 9.63 8.83 4.04
C LEU A 404 9.48 7.43 3.43
N ALA A 405 9.07 7.39 2.18
CA ALA A 405 8.92 6.18 1.38
C ALA A 405 10.24 5.85 0.68
N ILE A 406 10.86 4.71 1.01
CA ILE A 406 12.17 4.29 0.49
C ILE A 406 11.99 3.16 -0.51
N ASP A 407 12.51 3.35 -1.73
CA ASP A 407 12.58 2.32 -2.75
C ASP A 407 13.76 1.37 -2.45
N MET A 408 13.43 0.12 -2.13
CA MET A 408 14.40 -0.90 -1.75
C MET A 408 14.64 -1.94 -2.85
N ARG A 409 14.17 -1.72 -4.09
CA ARG A 409 14.27 -2.69 -5.19
C ARG A 409 15.00 -2.18 -6.41
N THR A 410 14.86 -0.90 -6.78
CA THR A 410 15.48 -0.36 -8.02
C THR A 410 16.98 -0.59 -8.10
N ARG A 411 17.71 -0.39 -6.99
CA ARG A 411 19.19 -0.43 -6.94
C ARG A 411 19.72 -1.55 -6.05
N ARG A 412 18.85 -2.43 -5.59
CA ARG A 412 19.20 -3.50 -4.67
C ARG A 412 20.08 -4.54 -5.35
N THR A 413 21.03 -5.05 -4.58
CA THR A 413 21.84 -6.20 -4.93
C THR A 413 21.80 -7.21 -3.79
N LYS A 414 22.27 -8.43 -4.05
CA LYS A 414 22.37 -9.48 -3.03
C LYS A 414 23.19 -9.08 -1.80
N LYS A 415 24.09 -8.09 -1.92
CA LYS A 415 24.96 -7.65 -0.81
C LYS A 415 24.50 -6.34 -0.18
N GLU A 416 23.75 -5.53 -0.91
CA GLU A 416 23.41 -4.16 -0.54
C GLU A 416 21.92 -3.92 -0.82
N ILE A 417 21.16 -3.59 0.22
CA ILE A 417 19.74 -3.28 0.12
C ILE A 417 19.56 -1.89 -0.51
N LEU A 418 20.33 -0.91 -0.04
CA LEU A 418 20.35 0.47 -0.50
C LEU A 418 21.79 0.85 -0.90
N PRO A 419 22.00 1.51 -2.05
CA PRO A 419 23.31 2.05 -2.38
C PRO A 419 23.65 3.23 -1.47
N LEU A 420 24.95 3.50 -1.27
CA LEU A 420 25.43 4.58 -0.40
C LEU A 420 24.86 5.96 -0.78
N SER A 421 24.61 6.23 -2.07
CA SER A 421 23.98 7.47 -2.54
C SER A 421 22.58 7.67 -1.92
N THR A 422 21.81 6.59 -1.75
CA THR A 422 20.46 6.66 -1.16
C THR A 422 20.49 7.10 0.30
N TYR A 423 21.49 6.69 1.09
CA TYR A 423 21.65 7.17 2.47
C TYR A 423 21.86 8.69 2.54
N GLN A 424 22.64 9.24 1.62
CA GLN A 424 22.85 10.69 1.53
C GLN A 424 21.57 11.42 1.11
N LEU A 425 20.83 10.87 0.15
CA LEU A 425 19.54 11.42 -0.27
C LEU A 425 18.52 11.45 0.88
N ILE A 426 18.38 10.34 1.60
CA ILE A 426 17.49 10.25 2.76
C ILE A 426 17.90 11.28 3.83
N ARG A 427 19.20 11.38 4.12
CA ARG A 427 19.72 12.36 5.09
C ARG A 427 19.35 13.77 4.68
N ASN A 428 19.60 14.15 3.42
CA ASN A 428 19.32 15.49 2.92
C ASN A 428 17.82 15.80 2.97
N ALA A 429 16.99 14.88 2.45
CA ALA A 429 15.53 15.04 2.48
C ALA A 429 14.98 15.18 3.90
N ALA A 430 15.54 14.44 4.87
CA ALA A 430 15.16 14.55 6.27
C ALA A 430 15.59 15.87 6.91
N LEU A 431 16.77 16.40 6.54
CA LEU A 431 17.26 17.70 7.02
C LEU A 431 16.42 18.87 6.50
N GLU A 432 15.88 18.74 5.29
CA GLU A 432 15.00 19.72 4.63
C GLU A 432 13.56 19.72 5.17
N LEU A 433 13.20 18.78 6.07
CA LEU A 433 11.86 18.75 6.66
C LEU A 433 11.56 20.06 7.42
N PRO A 434 10.35 20.63 7.28
CA PRO A 434 9.94 21.80 8.03
C PRO A 434 9.94 21.56 9.55
N ASP A 435 10.17 22.61 10.34
CA ASP A 435 10.28 22.51 11.80
C ASP A 435 8.96 22.13 12.51
N CYS A 436 7.83 22.22 11.82
CA CYS A 436 6.54 21.75 12.35
C CYS A 436 6.39 20.22 12.31
N VAL A 437 7.27 19.51 11.61
CA VAL A 437 7.27 18.04 11.59
C VAL A 437 7.82 17.55 12.92
N GLU A 438 7.02 16.79 13.65
CA GLU A 438 7.38 16.20 14.94
C GLU A 438 7.66 14.69 14.82
N HIS A 439 7.14 14.04 13.77
CA HIS A 439 7.26 12.60 13.57
C HIS A 439 7.60 12.26 12.11
N VAL A 440 8.70 11.53 11.91
CA VAL A 440 9.06 10.89 10.64
C VAL A 440 8.73 9.41 10.69
N VAL A 441 7.89 8.96 9.76
CA VAL A 441 7.56 7.55 9.55
C VAL A 441 8.32 7.05 8.34
N VAL A 442 9.18 6.06 8.52
CA VAL A 442 10.00 5.49 7.46
C VAL A 442 9.36 4.20 6.96
N LEU A 443 9.04 4.13 5.67
CA LEU A 443 8.57 2.90 5.05
C LEU A 443 9.76 2.06 4.62
N SER A 444 9.80 0.81 5.08
CA SER A 444 10.78 -0.18 4.66
C SER A 444 10.02 -1.43 4.22
N GLY A 445 10.15 -1.87 2.97
CA GLY A 445 9.43 -3.04 2.44
C GLY A 445 9.59 -4.26 3.35
N VAL A 446 10.83 -4.57 3.72
CA VAL A 446 11.17 -5.68 4.62
C VAL A 446 11.42 -5.23 6.08
N PRO A 447 11.07 -6.03 7.11
CA PRO A 447 11.23 -5.65 8.52
C PRO A 447 12.69 -5.41 8.95
N VAL A 448 12.98 -4.23 9.51
CA VAL A 448 14.30 -3.90 10.07
C VAL A 448 14.53 -4.63 11.39
N ILE A 449 13.51 -4.77 12.25
CA ILE A 449 13.52 -5.55 13.50
C ILE A 449 12.70 -6.82 13.29
N PHE A 450 13.39 -7.97 13.19
CA PHE A 450 12.72 -9.27 13.03
C PHE A 450 13.47 -10.40 13.75
N PRO A 451 12.82 -11.53 14.09
CA PRO A 451 13.51 -12.69 14.62
C PRO A 451 14.52 -13.24 13.61
N THR A 452 15.73 -13.49 14.07
CA THR A 452 16.70 -14.28 13.30
C THR A 452 16.47 -15.75 13.58
N ILE A 453 16.60 -16.61 12.58
CA ILE A 453 16.73 -18.06 12.80
C ILE A 453 18.22 -18.38 12.89
N PRO A 454 18.76 -18.77 14.06
CA PRO A 454 20.15 -19.20 14.17
C PRO A 454 20.40 -20.40 13.24
N TYR A 455 21.56 -20.43 12.58
CA TYR A 455 21.93 -21.49 11.64
C TYR A 455 21.05 -21.61 10.40
N SER A 456 20.20 -20.61 10.08
CA SER A 456 19.43 -20.58 8.83
C SER A 456 20.31 -20.80 7.61
N GLU A 457 21.45 -20.10 7.54
CA GLU A 457 22.42 -20.25 6.46
C GLU A 457 23.01 -21.66 6.38
N ALA A 458 23.36 -22.28 7.52
CA ALA A 458 23.91 -23.64 7.54
C ALA A 458 22.85 -24.72 7.23
N ILE A 459 21.59 -24.49 7.64
CA ILE A 459 20.45 -25.33 7.28
C ILE A 459 20.18 -25.18 5.78
N LEU A 460 20.18 -23.96 5.24
CA LEU A 460 19.97 -23.70 3.82
C LEU A 460 21.12 -24.23 2.97
N GLU A 461 22.38 -24.07 3.40
CA GLU A 461 23.55 -24.66 2.76
C GLU A 461 23.49 -26.19 2.82
N GLY A 462 23.19 -26.78 3.97
CA GLY A 462 23.04 -28.23 4.11
C GLY A 462 21.89 -28.78 3.26
N PHE A 463 20.76 -28.07 3.23
CA PHE A 463 19.59 -28.40 2.39
C PHE A 463 19.96 -28.26 0.90
N LYS A 464 20.61 -27.17 0.51
CA LYS A 464 21.11 -26.92 -0.85
C LYS A 464 22.12 -27.99 -1.29
N THR A 465 23.06 -28.39 -0.43
CA THR A 465 24.01 -29.49 -0.72
C THR A 465 23.28 -30.82 -0.87
N LEU A 466 22.33 -31.14 0.00
CA LEU A 466 21.53 -32.37 -0.07
C LEU A 466 20.69 -32.43 -1.35
N LEU A 467 20.06 -31.30 -1.72
CA LEU A 467 19.23 -31.14 -2.91
C LEU A 467 20.02 -31.15 -4.20
N LEU A 468 21.10 -30.37 -4.30
CA LEU A 468 21.94 -30.32 -5.49
C LEU A 468 22.53 -31.70 -5.80
N ASN A 469 22.91 -32.47 -4.77
CA ASN A 469 23.54 -33.77 -4.92
C ASN A 469 22.55 -34.95 -5.08
N SER A 470 21.23 -34.73 -4.96
CA SER A 470 20.24 -35.82 -4.99
C SER A 470 19.09 -35.52 -5.97
N ALA A 471 19.07 -36.20 -7.13
CA ALA A 471 18.03 -36.02 -8.15
C ALA A 471 16.60 -36.24 -7.62
N CYS A 472 16.42 -37.18 -6.69
CA CYS A 472 15.15 -37.45 -6.01
C CYS A 472 14.64 -36.24 -5.21
N PHE A 473 15.52 -35.59 -4.45
CA PHE A 473 15.15 -34.44 -3.64
C PHE A 473 14.89 -33.19 -4.49
N ARG A 474 15.60 -32.98 -5.61
CA ARG A 474 15.27 -31.88 -6.55
C ARG A 474 13.85 -32.01 -7.10
N MET A 475 13.43 -33.23 -7.41
CA MET A 475 12.06 -33.51 -7.87
C MET A 475 11.03 -33.29 -6.76
N CYS A 476 11.33 -33.77 -5.55
CA CYS A 476 10.42 -33.66 -4.41
C CYS A 476 10.27 -32.20 -3.92
N GLY A 477 11.35 -31.42 -3.89
CA GLY A 477 11.33 -30.01 -3.50
C GLY A 477 10.55 -29.12 -4.47
N ARG A 478 10.69 -29.36 -5.79
CA ARG A 478 9.88 -28.69 -6.83
C ARG A 478 8.41 -29.11 -6.81
N ALA A 479 8.10 -30.34 -6.42
CA ALA A 479 6.73 -30.86 -6.37
C ALA A 479 5.97 -30.48 -5.08
N THR A 480 6.67 -30.03 -4.03
CA THR A 480 6.08 -29.75 -2.71
C THR A 480 5.86 -28.26 -2.42
N GLY A 481 6.23 -27.36 -3.36
CA GLY A 481 6.09 -25.90 -3.18
C GLY A 481 6.99 -25.32 -2.08
N LEU A 482 7.95 -26.09 -1.57
CA LEU A 482 8.91 -25.66 -0.53
C LEU A 482 10.15 -24.96 -1.11
N MET A 483 10.15 -24.65 -2.40
CA MET A 483 11.24 -24.01 -3.12
C MET A 483 10.67 -23.03 -4.13
N ASP A 484 11.23 -21.82 -4.16
CA ASP A 484 11.14 -20.92 -5.31
C ASP A 484 11.65 -21.64 -6.58
N LYS A 485 11.17 -21.17 -7.73
CA LYS A 485 11.41 -21.65 -9.10
C LYS A 485 12.90 -21.74 -9.44
N PHE A 486 13.77 -21.06 -8.71
CA PHE A 486 15.23 -21.14 -8.85
C PHE A 486 15.95 -22.00 -7.79
N GLY A 487 15.20 -22.72 -6.96
CA GLY A 487 15.70 -23.77 -6.07
C GLY A 487 16.11 -23.31 -4.68
N LYS A 488 15.50 -22.24 -4.16
CA LYS A 488 15.70 -21.75 -2.78
C LYS A 488 14.42 -21.87 -1.95
N PRO A 489 14.46 -22.22 -0.65
CA PRO A 489 13.27 -22.20 0.20
C PRO A 489 12.74 -20.77 0.45
N GLU A 490 11.49 -20.48 0.07
CA GLU A 490 10.82 -19.15 0.09
C GLU A 490 10.88 -18.46 1.48
N LEU A 491 10.34 -19.08 2.54
CA LEU A 491 10.40 -18.55 3.92
C LEU A 491 11.83 -18.27 4.43
N LEU A 492 12.82 -18.99 3.90
CA LEU A 492 14.21 -18.82 4.29
C LEU A 492 14.92 -17.78 3.40
N ASP A 493 14.40 -17.50 2.19
CA ASP A 493 14.82 -16.40 1.33
C ASP A 493 14.32 -15.07 1.91
N ASP A 494 13.06 -14.92 2.34
CA ASP A 494 12.55 -13.69 3.02
C ASP A 494 13.44 -13.29 4.21
N LEU A 495 13.91 -14.29 4.96
CA LEU A 495 14.80 -14.11 6.12
C LEU A 495 16.24 -13.77 5.75
N LEU A 496 16.71 -14.21 4.57
CA LEU A 496 18.05 -13.92 4.05
C LEU A 496 18.09 -12.65 3.19
N ASP A 497 16.93 -12.20 2.72
CA ASP A 497 16.69 -10.99 1.96
C ASP A 497 16.33 -9.80 2.87
N GLY A 498 15.88 -10.07 4.09
CA GLY A 498 15.62 -9.02 5.07
C GLY A 498 16.89 -8.37 5.63
N TRP A 499 16.73 -7.19 6.24
CA TRP A 499 17.77 -6.49 7.01
C TRP A 499 18.49 -7.36 8.04
N VAL A 500 17.80 -8.37 8.58
CA VAL A 500 18.31 -9.23 9.65
C VAL A 500 19.34 -10.27 9.19
N ALA A 501 19.52 -10.44 7.87
CA ALA A 501 20.48 -11.35 7.29
C ALA A 501 21.92 -10.95 7.64
N ARG A 502 22.83 -11.94 7.69
CA ARG A 502 24.23 -11.70 8.07
C ARG A 502 24.95 -10.78 7.09
N VAL A 503 24.65 -10.92 5.79
CA VAL A 503 25.25 -10.10 4.72
C VAL A 503 24.94 -8.62 4.90
N HIS A 504 23.73 -8.28 5.38
CA HIS A 504 23.27 -6.90 5.57
C HIS A 504 23.56 -6.33 6.95
N LYS A 505 24.28 -7.04 7.83
CA LYS A 505 24.49 -6.62 9.23
C LYS A 505 25.07 -5.20 9.34
N ASN A 506 26.14 -4.91 8.59
CA ASN A 506 26.82 -3.61 8.65
C ASN A 506 25.96 -2.50 8.04
N GLU A 507 25.28 -2.81 6.95
CA GLU A 507 24.38 -1.89 6.27
C GLU A 507 23.17 -1.53 7.16
N ARG A 508 22.56 -2.52 7.81
CA ARG A 508 21.50 -2.30 8.79
C ARG A 508 21.94 -1.41 9.94
N GLU A 509 23.16 -1.60 10.45
CA GLU A 509 23.72 -0.73 11.49
C GLU A 509 23.87 0.72 10.99
N MET A 510 24.32 0.91 9.75
CA MET A 510 24.38 2.22 9.11
C MET A 510 22.99 2.86 8.97
N PHE A 511 21.99 2.09 8.52
CA PHE A 511 20.61 2.55 8.39
C PHE A 511 20.03 2.99 9.73
N VAL A 512 20.18 2.17 10.77
CA VAL A 512 19.71 2.52 12.12
C VAL A 512 20.39 3.78 12.65
N LYS A 513 21.71 3.93 12.44
CA LYS A 513 22.45 5.14 12.86
C LYS A 513 22.00 6.38 12.10
N LEU A 514 21.70 6.28 10.81
CA LEU A 514 21.15 7.39 10.03
C LEU A 514 19.80 7.84 10.62
N LEU A 515 18.91 6.90 10.95
CA LEU A 515 17.63 7.25 11.56
C LEU A 515 17.78 7.90 12.94
N GLN A 516 18.72 7.41 13.76
CA GLN A 516 19.05 8.03 15.05
C GLN A 516 19.62 9.45 14.90
N GLU A 517 20.44 9.66 13.87
CA GLU A 517 20.98 10.97 13.53
C GLU A 517 19.86 11.94 13.15
N ILE A 518 18.92 11.51 12.29
CA ILE A 518 17.75 12.30 11.90
C ILE A 518 16.93 12.67 13.14
N ALA A 519 16.63 11.69 13.99
CA ALA A 519 15.88 11.92 15.24
C ALA A 519 16.58 12.95 16.14
N LEU A 520 17.90 12.86 16.27
CA LEU A 520 18.71 13.75 17.10
C LEU A 520 18.79 15.16 16.53
N VAL A 521 19.10 15.30 15.24
CA VAL A 521 19.35 16.61 14.60
C VAL A 521 18.06 17.40 14.39
N LYS A 522 16.97 16.72 13.99
CA LYS A 522 15.68 17.36 13.73
C LYS A 522 14.76 17.37 14.95
N HIS A 523 15.17 16.77 16.06
CA HIS A 523 14.34 16.63 17.27
C HIS A 523 12.97 15.98 16.99
N VAL A 524 12.96 14.99 16.07
CA VAL A 524 11.74 14.29 15.64
C VAL A 524 11.68 12.88 16.20
N ARG A 525 10.46 12.38 16.37
CA ARG A 525 10.22 10.96 16.59
C ARG A 525 10.38 10.19 15.28
N VAL A 526 11.02 9.01 15.34
CA VAL A 526 11.09 8.08 14.20
C VAL A 526 10.33 6.80 14.50
N THR A 527 9.48 6.38 13.55
CA THR A 527 8.84 5.07 13.49
C THR A 527 9.14 4.41 12.15
N ILE A 528 9.29 3.09 12.14
CA ILE A 528 9.45 2.29 10.92
C ILE A 528 8.15 1.53 10.67
N LEU A 529 7.62 1.62 9.45
CA LEU A 529 6.55 0.74 8.97
C LEU A 529 7.15 -0.27 8.00
N SER A 530 6.76 -1.54 8.14
CA SER A 530 7.24 -2.60 7.28
C SER A 530 6.18 -3.66 6.98
N GLY A 531 6.36 -4.37 5.87
CA GLY A 531 5.49 -5.42 5.37
C GLY A 531 6.25 -6.72 5.11
N ASP A 532 5.92 -7.39 4.00
CA ASP A 532 6.62 -8.56 3.42
C ASP A 532 6.56 -9.87 4.24
N ALA A 533 6.87 -9.84 5.54
CA ALA A 533 6.98 -11.05 6.37
C ALA A 533 5.65 -11.79 6.66
N HIS A 534 4.52 -11.33 6.10
CA HIS A 534 3.17 -11.88 6.27
C HIS A 534 2.72 -12.07 7.74
N VAL A 535 3.37 -11.44 8.71
CA VAL A 535 3.09 -11.60 10.14
C VAL A 535 3.08 -10.25 10.85
N GLY A 536 2.01 -9.98 11.61
CA GLY A 536 1.89 -8.74 12.36
C GLY A 536 2.88 -8.71 13.53
N GLY A 537 3.48 -7.57 13.83
CA GLY A 537 4.45 -7.49 14.92
C GLY A 537 4.80 -6.07 15.32
N VAL A 538 5.34 -5.90 16.53
CA VAL A 538 5.91 -4.63 16.98
C VAL A 538 7.30 -4.84 17.53
N GLY A 539 8.26 -4.11 16.97
CA GLY A 539 9.65 -4.05 17.41
C GLY A 539 9.99 -2.71 18.03
N ARG A 540 11.09 -2.64 18.78
CA ARG A 540 11.69 -1.37 19.15
C ARG A 540 13.20 -1.42 19.24
N PHE A 541 13.84 -0.33 18.84
CA PHE A 541 15.19 0.04 19.27
C PHE A 541 15.12 0.80 20.60
N TYR A 542 16.13 0.66 21.44
CA TYR A 542 16.21 1.35 22.74
C TYR A 542 17.66 1.37 23.24
N SER A 543 17.98 2.39 24.03
CA SER A 543 19.29 2.52 24.68
C SER A 543 19.65 1.32 25.55
N HIS A 544 20.93 0.92 25.53
CA HIS A 544 21.47 -0.10 26.41
C HIS A 544 21.39 0.32 27.89
N SER A 545 21.56 1.62 28.15
CA SER A 545 21.38 2.20 29.48
C SER A 545 19.89 2.26 29.85
N PRO A 546 19.47 1.62 30.97
CA PRO A 546 18.06 1.56 31.36
C PRO A 546 17.50 2.87 31.93
N LYS A 547 18.32 3.92 32.06
CA LYS A 547 17.97 5.18 32.73
C LYS A 547 17.56 6.31 31.78
N VAL A 548 17.54 6.07 30.47
CA VAL A 548 17.15 7.09 29.50
C VAL A 548 15.63 7.09 29.37
N ASP A 549 15.04 8.27 29.54
CA ASP A 549 13.61 8.49 29.26
C ASP A 549 13.35 8.34 27.76
N PRO A 550 12.48 7.41 27.32
CA PRO A 550 12.17 7.19 25.91
C PRO A 550 11.70 8.45 25.17
N HIS A 551 11.07 9.41 25.85
CA HIS A 551 10.62 10.66 25.22
C HIS A 551 11.80 11.48 24.67
N ASN A 552 12.93 11.44 25.39
CA ASN A 552 14.14 12.19 25.08
C ASN A 552 15.24 11.32 24.44
N ASP A 553 14.95 10.05 24.14
CA ASP A 553 15.92 9.11 23.59
C ASP A 553 15.84 9.06 22.05
N PRO A 554 16.86 9.56 21.32
CA PRO A 554 16.93 9.45 19.86
C PRO A 554 17.16 8.00 19.38
N ILE A 555 17.62 7.10 20.27
CA ILE A 555 17.79 5.66 19.98
C ILE A 555 16.46 4.92 20.07
N TYR A 556 15.56 5.38 20.94
CA TYR A 556 14.24 4.77 21.04
C TYR A 556 13.53 4.96 19.71
N MET A 557 13.14 3.89 19.04
CA MET A 557 12.37 3.93 17.78
C MET A 557 11.48 2.70 17.75
N VAL A 558 10.27 2.84 17.23
CA VAL A 558 9.30 1.74 17.13
C VAL A 558 9.24 1.26 15.69
N GLN A 559 9.14 -0.06 15.49
CA GLN A 559 8.77 -0.64 14.21
C GLN A 559 7.41 -1.31 14.32
N ILE A 560 6.53 -1.04 13.37
CA ILE A 560 5.24 -1.73 13.19
C ILE A 560 5.36 -2.59 11.93
N ILE A 561 5.10 -3.88 12.07
CA ILE A 561 5.08 -4.83 10.95
C ILE A 561 3.63 -5.16 10.66
N SER A 562 3.12 -4.72 9.51
CA SER A 562 1.81 -5.19 9.02
C SER A 562 1.96 -6.62 8.50
N SER A 563 0.96 -7.46 8.76
CA SER A 563 0.79 -8.70 8.00
C SER A 563 0.19 -8.37 6.64
N ALA A 564 0.02 -9.41 5.83
CA ALA A 564 -0.63 -9.32 4.54
C ALA A 564 -2.10 -8.94 4.67
N ILE A 565 -2.54 -7.99 3.84
CA ILE A 565 -3.96 -7.65 3.75
C ILE A 565 -4.76 -8.73 3.01
N MET A 566 -4.13 -9.41 2.04
CA MET A 566 -4.75 -10.51 1.29
C MET A 566 -4.08 -11.87 1.51
N ASN A 567 -2.74 -11.91 1.45
CA ASN A 567 -1.97 -13.14 1.42
C ASN A 567 -2.17 -14.03 2.66
N GLY A 568 -1.81 -15.31 2.57
CA GLY A 568 -1.87 -16.23 3.69
C GLY A 568 -0.83 -15.89 4.76
N PRO A 569 -1.16 -15.93 6.06
CA PRO A 569 -0.15 -15.79 7.10
C PRO A 569 0.77 -17.03 7.13
N PRO A 570 2.01 -16.90 7.63
CA PRO A 570 2.92 -18.03 7.73
C PRO A 570 2.35 -19.16 8.60
N PRO A 571 2.75 -20.42 8.35
CA PRO A 571 2.32 -21.54 9.17
C PRO A 571 2.59 -21.32 10.67
N THR A 572 1.63 -21.70 11.52
CA THR A 572 1.72 -21.47 12.97
C THR A 572 3.00 -22.04 13.60
N GLN A 573 3.53 -23.14 13.07
CA GLN A 573 4.78 -23.75 13.57
C GLN A 573 6.02 -22.90 13.24
N ALA A 574 6.06 -22.28 12.05
CA ALA A 574 7.12 -21.34 11.68
C ALA A 574 7.14 -20.15 12.64
N VAL A 575 5.97 -19.57 12.94
CA VAL A 575 5.86 -18.45 13.89
C VAL A 575 6.30 -18.86 15.30
N LYS A 576 5.93 -20.06 15.77
CA LYS A 576 6.42 -20.57 17.06
C LYS A 576 7.94 -20.73 17.09
N MET A 577 8.55 -21.18 15.99
CA MET A 577 10.00 -21.28 15.87
C MET A 577 10.67 -19.91 15.93
N MET A 578 10.15 -18.92 15.18
CA MET A 578 10.63 -17.54 15.23
C MET A 578 10.53 -16.94 16.64
N LEU A 579 9.45 -17.22 17.37
CA LEU A 579 9.28 -16.75 18.75
C LEU A 579 10.25 -17.39 19.74
N ARG A 580 10.70 -18.63 19.50
CA ARG A 580 11.71 -19.30 20.36
C ARG A 580 13.09 -18.68 20.24
N THR A 581 13.42 -18.09 19.09
CA THR A 581 14.73 -17.47 18.82
C THR A 581 14.72 -15.96 19.06
N ASN A 582 13.59 -15.41 19.48
CA ASN A 582 13.34 -13.98 19.66
C ASN A 582 13.81 -13.46 21.03
N PHE A 583 15.11 -13.23 21.12
CA PHE A 583 15.77 -12.59 22.26
C PHE A 583 16.13 -11.13 21.97
N ALA A 584 16.26 -10.33 23.02
CA ALA A 584 16.79 -8.98 22.89
C ALA A 584 18.26 -9.05 22.44
N LYS A 585 18.62 -8.26 21.43
CA LYS A 585 19.96 -8.25 20.82
C LYS A 585 20.56 -6.86 20.83
N ASN A 586 21.88 -6.79 20.81
CA ASN A 586 22.61 -5.54 20.59
C ASN A 586 22.78 -5.34 19.08
N ILE A 587 22.49 -4.14 18.60
CA ILE A 587 22.88 -3.70 17.25
C ILE A 587 24.33 -3.23 17.29
N ASP A 588 24.62 -2.35 18.24
CA ASP A 588 25.96 -1.83 18.54
C ASP A 588 26.14 -1.70 20.07
N GLU A 589 27.17 -0.97 20.50
CA GLU A 589 27.49 -0.74 21.92
C GLU A 589 26.39 0.01 22.69
N ARG A 590 25.58 0.84 22.01
CA ARG A 590 24.59 1.74 22.64
C ARG A 590 23.15 1.32 22.36
N THR A 591 22.90 0.64 21.25
CA THR A 591 21.58 0.35 20.71
C THR A 591 21.22 -1.12 20.90
N ARG A 592 20.08 -1.37 21.55
CA ARG A 592 19.47 -2.70 21.66
C ARG A 592 18.18 -2.76 20.88
N GLN A 593 17.78 -3.96 20.51
CA GLN A 593 16.50 -4.25 19.88
C GLN A 593 15.74 -5.37 20.57
N LYS A 594 14.41 -5.36 20.43
CA LYS A 594 13.55 -6.50 20.76
C LYS A 594 12.17 -6.35 20.12
N LEU A 595 11.48 -7.47 19.91
CA LEU A 595 10.03 -7.46 19.73
C LEU A 595 9.30 -7.22 21.07
N VAL A 596 8.16 -6.55 20.98
CA VAL A 596 7.33 -6.08 22.10
C VAL A 596 6.03 -6.88 22.15
N ARG A 597 5.50 -7.05 23.37
CA ARG A 597 4.22 -7.71 23.61
C ARG A 597 3.10 -6.68 23.56
N VAL A 598 2.40 -6.57 22.44
CA VAL A 598 1.37 -5.52 22.22
C VAL A 598 -0.03 -6.09 21.97
N PHE A 599 -0.15 -7.34 21.54
CA PHE A 599 -1.43 -7.91 21.12
C PHE A 599 -2.32 -8.32 22.31
N TRP A 600 -3.61 -8.03 22.20
CA TRP A 600 -4.65 -8.38 23.17
C TRP A 600 -5.73 -9.28 22.54
N PRO A 601 -6.29 -10.28 23.24
CA PRO A 601 -5.91 -10.74 24.58
C PRO A 601 -4.49 -11.32 24.58
N ARG A 602 -3.73 -11.06 25.65
CA ARG A 602 -2.34 -11.53 25.75
C ARG A 602 -2.31 -13.05 25.80
N HIS A 603 -1.75 -13.67 24.76
CA HIS A 603 -1.50 -15.11 24.74
C HIS A 603 0.01 -15.40 24.71
N PRO A 604 0.57 -16.17 25.66
CA PRO A 604 2.04 -16.36 25.80
C PRO A 604 2.76 -16.89 24.56
N ARG A 605 2.03 -17.44 23.59
CA ARG A 605 2.58 -18.07 22.37
C ARG A 605 2.40 -17.23 21.09
N THR A 606 1.72 -16.07 21.15
CA THR A 606 1.43 -15.18 20.00
C THR A 606 1.38 -13.70 20.42
N ASP A 607 1.97 -13.35 21.56
CA ASP A 607 1.87 -11.99 22.12
C ASP A 607 2.81 -10.97 21.48
N LYS A 608 3.84 -11.44 20.74
CA LYS A 608 4.81 -10.60 20.02
C LYS A 608 4.67 -10.62 18.50
N LEU A 609 4.08 -11.69 17.96
CA LEU A 609 3.84 -11.86 16.53
C LEU A 609 2.41 -12.39 16.32
N LEU A 610 1.71 -11.81 15.35
CA LEU A 610 0.32 -12.09 15.01
C LEU A 610 0.26 -12.79 13.64
N PRO A 611 0.13 -14.13 13.59
CA PRO A 611 0.02 -14.90 12.35
C PRO A 611 -1.41 -14.83 11.80
N ARG A 612 -1.89 -13.62 11.50
CA ARG A 612 -3.19 -13.35 10.90
C ARG A 612 -3.04 -12.19 9.94
N ARG A 613 -3.77 -12.25 8.82
CA ARG A 613 -3.96 -11.11 7.92
C ARG A 613 -4.34 -9.89 8.72
N ASN A 614 -3.78 -8.74 8.37
CA ASN A 614 -4.18 -7.47 8.99
C ASN A 614 -3.86 -6.30 8.07
N TRP A 615 -4.30 -5.13 8.49
CA TRP A 615 -3.80 -3.84 8.03
C TRP A 615 -3.63 -2.94 9.26
N CYS A 616 -3.01 -1.78 9.08
CA CYS A 616 -2.71 -0.85 10.16
C CYS A 616 -3.50 0.45 9.98
N ASP A 617 -4.37 0.77 10.93
CA ASP A 617 -5.06 2.05 11.06
C ASP A 617 -4.18 3.05 11.83
N ILE A 618 -3.98 4.24 11.26
CA ILE A 618 -3.00 5.22 11.75
C ILE A 618 -3.62 6.60 11.89
N THR A 619 -3.57 7.15 13.10
CA THR A 619 -4.17 8.45 13.40
C THR A 619 -3.57 9.06 14.67
N MET A 620 -3.45 10.38 14.70
CA MET A 620 -3.19 11.13 15.95
C MET A 620 -4.51 11.40 16.70
N ASN A 621 -5.60 11.59 15.96
CA ASN A 621 -6.93 11.74 16.49
C ASN A 621 -7.46 10.41 17.00
N ARG A 622 -8.19 10.44 18.11
CA ARG A 622 -8.67 9.21 18.73
C ARG A 622 -9.79 8.58 17.89
N PRO A 623 -9.68 7.30 17.49
CA PRO A 623 -10.75 6.65 16.74
C PRO A 623 -12.01 6.46 17.59
N PRO A 624 -13.22 6.53 16.99
CA PRO A 624 -14.49 6.46 17.70
C PRO A 624 -14.73 5.12 18.43
N TYR A 625 -14.06 4.04 18.01
CA TYR A 625 -14.16 2.69 18.59
C TYR A 625 -13.19 2.42 19.75
N THR A 626 -12.34 3.38 20.13
CA THR A 626 -11.38 3.22 21.25
C THR A 626 -11.94 3.82 22.55
N ARG A 627 -11.46 3.38 23.73
CA ARG A 627 -11.92 3.91 25.04
C ARG A 627 -11.57 5.39 25.26
N PRO A 628 -12.43 6.21 25.90
CA PRO A 628 -12.17 7.61 26.28
C PRO A 628 -10.79 7.86 26.87
N MET A 629 -9.95 8.64 26.17
CA MET A 629 -8.69 9.16 26.72
C MET A 629 -8.93 10.58 27.26
N ASN A 630 -8.36 10.85 28.43
CA ASN A 630 -8.42 12.15 29.07
C ASN A 630 -7.48 13.11 28.31
N PRO A 631 -7.84 14.37 28.00
CA PRO A 631 -6.92 15.35 27.43
C PRO A 631 -5.65 15.62 28.27
N ARG A 632 -5.65 15.20 29.54
CA ARG A 632 -4.48 15.23 30.44
C ARG A 632 -3.59 13.98 30.32
N ASP A 633 -3.97 13.01 29.51
CA ASP A 633 -3.16 11.82 29.24
C ASP A 633 -1.90 12.27 28.47
N PRO A 634 -0.68 11.93 28.95
CA PRO A 634 0.56 12.30 28.27
C PRO A 634 0.62 11.82 26.81
N ASP A 635 -0.13 10.78 26.44
CA ASP A 635 -0.18 10.23 25.08
C ASP A 635 -1.36 10.77 24.23
N PHE A 636 -2.07 11.81 24.70
CA PHE A 636 -3.27 12.33 24.03
C PHE A 636 -3.02 12.71 22.55
N SER A 637 -1.84 13.26 22.24
CA SER A 637 -1.43 13.72 20.91
C SER A 637 -0.44 12.78 20.17
N GLY A 638 -0.21 11.56 20.66
CA GLY A 638 0.69 10.61 20.01
C GLY A 638 0.11 10.00 18.74
N LEU A 639 0.96 9.72 17.74
CA LEU A 639 0.61 8.93 16.57
C LEU A 639 0.34 7.47 16.97
N ARG A 640 -0.83 6.95 16.60
CA ARG A 640 -1.32 5.64 17.03
C ARG A 640 -1.37 4.67 15.86
N PHE A 641 -1.13 3.40 16.15
CA PHE A 641 -1.13 2.31 15.19
C PHE A 641 -2.03 1.19 15.71
N PHE A 642 -3.10 0.87 14.98
CA PHE A 642 -4.05 -0.17 15.35
C PHE A 642 -4.03 -1.30 14.32
N PHE A 643 -3.80 -2.52 14.80
CA PHE A 643 -3.93 -3.72 13.98
C PHE A 643 -5.39 -4.16 13.92
N THR A 644 -5.92 -4.25 12.71
CA THR A 644 -7.24 -4.80 12.39
C THR A 644 -7.04 -6.14 11.70
N SER A 645 -7.47 -7.24 12.32
CA SER A 645 -7.15 -8.62 11.90
C SER A 645 -8.33 -9.56 11.84
#